data_AF-A0A4Y8RUR9-F1
#
_entry.id   AF-A0A4Y8RUR9-F1
#
_cell.length_a   1.000
_cell.length_b   1.000
_cell.length_c   1.000
_cell.angle_alpha   90.00
_cell.angle_beta   90.00
_cell.angle_gamma   90.00
#
_symmetry.space_group_name_H-M   'P 1'
#
loop_
_entity.id
_entity.type
_entity.pdbx_description
1 polymer ?
#
loop_
_entity_poly.entity_id
_entity_poly.type
_entity_poly.pdbx_seq_one_letter_code
_entity_poly.pdbx_strand_id
1 'polypeptide(L)'
;MGLCDGRAERARRRPGGDDPCCRAGQRRGDGRRLRHAARQGAACVAGRGRAPAAGDLDLRRRALGDPHGRCDHRRSDGDRQLIAAERDPTPGARIAFVALVLAAAGAAASAAGWDPRVTFSIVRLGLFDPPDDVFAAVMFHYATLPRIVVALAAGASLGLAGAVMQSVLRNPLASPITLGVSAGAQFALALAALAGPAASFLPGEIWSLFGALAAAGLVYVLGRRQRFEPARLALTGMAISLFLASAAAALVLFNEQRLAFLFLWGAGHLAQSDWTSAILVSAAFAASFTILLGAGRVIGLLAAGDAVAGSVGLKTDTARLLILLVAVALTAAVVSRVGIIGFVGLAVPAIVRLCRPRSVTHFLAASAGLGALALFAADALAQLLSELGGTLVPAGAVTALFGAPVLFLLLSRTRLTGRPNPPLRMTAGRFRDPGRRLTAFLFAILVVAVLVALLVGRTGTGWEILDPFGDEAVFLTRLPRVLGALLAGAAVALSGLLVQKIVGNDLASPELLGISGGAAAGIVFAALVLGVLSRATLVVFGMAGAIGTTLIVLWFARRHRDQIAAVLLAGIALGIFLDSIVRIALVNAGMQAAALLTWMSGSTVLVSLPESLGLGLLLVIAFGLVVVCRRAIALLDLGAAVPRALGLKVRATQMATLVLAALLASAATMVIGPLSFVGLIAPHLARLLRARRFAERVIATLLIGAIVMTLSDWIGRVAMVPWQVPGGLVAGLAGSLGFILLAGRERAGAAGA
;
A
#
# COMPACT_ATOMS: atom_id res chain seq x y z
N MET A 1 53.48 -11.84 16.78
CA MET A 1 54.15 -12.81 17.67
C MET A 1 53.82 -12.41 19.11
N GLY A 2 53.23 -13.31 19.92
CA GLY A 2 52.96 -13.18 21.38
C GLY A 2 51.78 -12.27 21.77
N LEU A 3 50.63 -12.74 22.28
CA LEU A 3 50.29 -13.41 23.56
C LEU A 3 50.46 -12.53 24.82
N CYS A 4 49.35 -12.47 25.59
CA CYS A 4 49.10 -12.30 27.04
C CYS A 4 50.23 -11.74 27.93
N ASP A 5 50.00 -10.93 28.97
CA ASP A 5 49.19 -11.21 30.16
C ASP A 5 49.26 -10.01 31.17
N GLY A 6 48.39 -9.97 32.20
CA GLY A 6 48.81 -9.53 33.55
C GLY A 6 48.39 -8.16 34.16
N ARG A 7 47.20 -8.14 34.78
CA ARG A 7 46.79 -7.59 36.13
C ARG A 7 47.37 -6.29 36.74
N ALA A 8 46.46 -5.43 37.26
CA ALA A 8 46.20 -5.06 38.68
C ALA A 8 45.46 -3.68 38.70
N GLU A 9 44.47 -3.32 39.53
CA GLU A 9 44.38 -3.33 41.00
C GLU A 9 42.94 -3.07 41.51
N ARG A 10 42.62 -3.69 42.67
CA ARG A 10 41.83 -3.23 43.84
C ARG A 10 40.33 -2.88 43.70
N ALA A 11 39.43 -3.13 44.66
CA ALA A 11 39.30 -4.03 45.80
C ALA A 11 37.85 -3.85 46.36
N ARG A 12 37.17 -4.96 46.74
CA ARG A 12 36.27 -5.19 47.92
C ARG A 12 35.19 -4.13 48.27
N ARG A 13 33.99 -4.42 48.81
CA ARG A 13 33.18 -5.57 49.27
C ARG A 13 31.82 -4.94 49.68
N ARG A 14 30.71 -5.69 49.59
CA ARG A 14 29.42 -5.45 50.29
C ARG A 14 29.58 -5.73 51.82
N PRO A 15 28.54 -5.77 52.72
CA PRO A 15 27.07 -5.54 52.60
C PRO A 15 26.40 -4.81 53.80
N GLY A 16 25.09 -4.53 53.68
CA GLY A 16 24.07 -4.82 54.70
C GLY A 16 23.80 -3.84 55.85
N GLY A 17 22.51 -3.73 56.22
CA GLY A 17 22.06 -3.52 57.61
C GLY A 17 21.63 -2.10 58.00
N ASP A 18 20.33 -1.99 58.26
CA ASP A 18 19.69 -1.31 59.41
C ASP A 18 19.74 0.22 59.60
N ASP A 19 18.53 0.74 59.90
CA ASP A 19 18.16 2.00 60.59
C ASP A 19 19.04 2.31 61.84
N PRO A 20 18.90 3.43 62.61
CA PRO A 20 18.03 4.63 62.51
C PRO A 20 18.77 5.97 62.83
N CYS A 21 17.99 7.06 62.98
CA CYS A 21 18.19 8.18 63.92
C CYS A 21 19.08 9.40 63.58
N CYS A 22 18.43 10.56 63.81
CA CYS A 22 18.94 11.82 64.37
C CYS A 22 19.82 12.76 63.52
N ARG A 23 19.24 13.92 63.16
CA ARG A 23 19.62 15.20 63.81
C ARG A 23 18.56 16.29 63.66
N ALA A 24 18.48 17.06 64.74
CA ALA A 24 17.44 18.02 65.11
C ALA A 24 17.59 19.40 64.45
N GLY A 25 16.51 20.19 64.50
CA GLY A 25 16.51 21.61 64.15
C GLY A 25 15.16 22.32 64.36
N GLN A 26 14.72 22.42 65.63
CA GLN A 26 13.84 23.43 66.25
C GLN A 26 12.87 24.28 65.38
N ARG A 27 11.57 24.27 65.73
CA ARG A 27 10.88 25.33 66.52
C ARG A 27 9.40 24.99 66.77
N ARG A 28 8.91 25.53 67.90
CA ARG A 28 7.71 25.19 68.69
C ARG A 28 6.38 25.68 68.09
N GLY A 29 5.28 25.03 68.52
CA GLY A 29 3.91 25.56 68.52
C GLY A 29 2.86 24.52 68.91
N ASP A 30 2.31 24.62 70.13
CA ASP A 30 1.17 23.89 70.73
C ASP A 30 -0.06 23.72 69.80
N GLY A 31 -0.99 22.77 69.97
CA GLY A 31 -1.25 21.78 71.02
C GLY A 31 -2.66 21.16 70.83
N ARG A 32 -2.84 19.92 71.33
CA ARG A 32 -4.08 19.12 71.58
C ARG A 32 -4.81 18.55 70.34
N ARG A 33 -4.65 17.25 70.01
CA ARG A 33 -5.34 16.02 70.54
C ARG A 33 -6.87 16.15 70.48
N LEU A 34 -7.60 15.33 69.73
CA LEU A 34 -7.95 13.94 70.09
C LEU A 34 -8.29 13.06 68.87
N ARG A 35 -7.95 11.78 68.98
CA ARG A 35 -8.27 10.65 68.09
C ARG A 35 -9.65 10.06 68.46
N HIS A 36 -10.39 9.55 67.48
CA HIS A 36 -11.00 8.21 67.44
C HIS A 36 -11.88 8.14 66.17
N ALA A 37 -11.54 7.35 65.16
CA ALA A 37 -11.70 5.90 65.04
C ALA A 37 -12.86 5.59 64.08
N ALA A 38 -12.47 4.99 62.95
CA ALA A 38 -13.35 4.40 61.97
C ALA A 38 -14.17 3.25 62.56
N ARG A 39 -15.43 3.10 62.13
CA ARG A 39 -16.08 1.79 61.99
C ARG A 39 -17.12 1.82 60.88
N GLN A 40 -16.96 0.82 60.01
CA GLN A 40 -17.86 0.39 58.96
C GLN A 40 -19.13 -0.24 59.54
N GLY A 41 -20.20 -0.31 58.75
CA GLY A 41 -21.17 -1.42 58.85
C GLY A 41 -22.64 -1.03 58.95
N ALA A 42 -23.30 -1.09 57.78
CA ALA A 42 -24.56 -1.80 57.53
C ALA A 42 -25.87 -1.49 58.30
N ALA A 43 -26.94 -1.53 57.48
CA ALA A 43 -28.29 -2.05 57.74
C ALA A 43 -29.39 -1.10 58.26
N CYS A 44 -30.35 -0.87 57.36
CA CYS A 44 -31.81 -0.86 57.46
C CYS A 44 -32.52 -0.75 58.83
N VAL A 45 -33.59 0.07 58.85
CA VAL A 45 -35.02 -0.24 59.16
C VAL A 45 -35.72 0.93 59.89
N ALA A 46 -36.98 1.19 59.47
CA ALA A 46 -38.07 1.96 60.10
C ALA A 46 -37.91 3.50 60.11
N GLY A 47 -38.93 4.33 59.82
CA GLY A 47 -40.38 4.12 59.74
C GLY A 47 -41.08 5.09 60.70
N ARG A 48 -42.11 5.82 60.20
CA ARG A 48 -42.99 6.82 60.88
C ARG A 48 -42.36 8.22 60.98
N GLY A 49 -43.04 9.34 60.74
CA GLY A 49 -44.43 9.64 60.38
C GLY A 49 -44.72 11.13 60.63
N ARG A 50 -45.78 11.63 59.99
CA ARG A 50 -46.54 12.88 60.24
C ARG A 50 -46.02 14.23 59.69
N ALA A 51 -46.90 14.82 58.87
CA ALA A 51 -46.99 16.21 58.44
C ALA A 51 -47.47 17.14 59.59
N PRO A 52 -47.44 18.47 59.41
CA PRO A 52 -48.52 19.27 58.77
C PRO A 52 -47.94 20.33 57.79
N ALA A 53 -48.63 21.24 57.07
CA ALA A 53 -49.97 21.51 56.54
C ALA A 53 -49.98 23.02 56.14
N ALA A 54 -50.90 23.44 55.25
CA ALA A 54 -51.24 24.82 54.82
C ALA A 54 -50.29 25.50 53.80
N GLY A 55 -50.73 26.18 52.74
CA GLY A 55 -52.06 26.53 52.20
C GLY A 55 -51.85 26.98 50.75
N ASP A 56 -52.69 26.58 49.81
CA ASP A 56 -53.93 27.26 49.39
C ASP A 56 -53.67 28.17 48.18
N LEU A 57 -54.18 27.77 47.01
CA LEU A 57 -54.76 28.65 45.99
C LEU A 57 -55.38 27.83 44.86
N ASP A 58 -56.70 27.82 44.93
CA ASP A 58 -57.69 27.12 44.13
C ASP A 58 -58.24 28.07 43.05
N LEU A 59 -58.26 27.68 41.77
CA LEU A 59 -59.05 28.35 40.73
C LEU A 59 -59.62 27.34 39.72
N ARG A 60 -60.77 26.77 40.11
CA ARG A 60 -62.01 26.46 39.38
C ARG A 60 -62.00 26.18 37.86
N ARG A 61 -62.20 24.90 37.54
CA ARG A 61 -63.32 24.23 36.81
C ARG A 61 -64.10 24.98 35.70
N ARG A 62 -64.12 24.36 34.51
CA ARG A 62 -65.27 24.01 33.60
C ARG A 62 -64.76 22.90 32.65
N ALA A 63 -65.43 21.85 32.20
CA ALA A 63 -66.74 21.24 32.39
C ALA A 63 -66.63 19.76 31.91
N LEU A 64 -67.53 18.90 32.39
CA LEU A 64 -67.59 17.43 32.16
C LEU A 64 -68.14 17.05 30.78
N GLY A 65 -67.72 15.89 30.25
CA GLY A 65 -68.40 15.23 29.14
C GLY A 65 -67.72 13.96 28.60
N ASP A 66 -68.27 12.81 28.99
CA ASP A 66 -68.35 11.50 28.30
C ASP A 66 -67.31 10.37 28.60
N PRO A 67 -67.76 9.14 28.97
CA PRO A 67 -66.92 8.08 29.51
C PRO A 67 -66.77 6.89 28.55
N HIS A 68 -66.14 7.04 27.38
CA HIS A 68 -65.74 5.89 26.55
C HIS A 68 -64.48 6.21 25.72
N GLY A 69 -63.35 6.40 26.39
CA GLY A 69 -62.04 6.51 25.75
C GLY A 69 -61.36 5.15 25.71
N ARG A 70 -61.32 4.53 24.52
CA ARG A 70 -60.47 3.38 24.19
C ARG A 70 -59.07 3.57 24.76
N CYS A 71 -58.61 2.62 25.59
CA CYS A 71 -57.20 2.44 25.88
C CYS A 71 -56.49 2.01 24.59
N ASP A 72 -56.06 2.99 23.79
CA ASP A 72 -55.17 2.76 22.67
C ASP A 72 -53.80 2.40 23.26
N HIS A 73 -53.55 1.10 23.40
CA HIS A 73 -52.23 0.55 23.65
C HIS A 73 -51.32 1.01 22.50
N ARG A 74 -50.66 2.17 22.66
CA ARG A 74 -49.36 2.42 22.02
C ARG A 74 -48.37 1.41 22.57
N ARG A 75 -48.45 0.19 22.04
CA ARG A 75 -47.35 -0.78 22.03
C ARG A 75 -46.14 -0.02 21.53
N SER A 76 -45.14 0.05 22.39
CA SER A 76 -43.87 0.68 22.08
C SER A 76 -43.33 0.14 20.76
N ASP A 77 -42.87 1.03 19.88
CA ASP A 77 -42.06 0.67 18.71
C ASP A 77 -40.75 -0.05 19.12
N GLY A 78 -40.44 -0.12 20.42
CA GLY A 78 -39.33 -0.89 20.98
C GLY A 78 -39.52 -2.41 20.91
N ASP A 79 -40.74 -2.92 21.10
CA ASP A 79 -40.99 -4.37 21.06
C ASP A 79 -41.02 -4.94 19.64
N ARG A 80 -41.35 -4.12 18.63
CA ARG A 80 -41.27 -4.52 17.21
C ARG A 80 -39.82 -4.62 16.72
N GLN A 81 -38.89 -3.84 17.29
CA GLN A 81 -37.46 -3.98 16.97
C GLN A 81 -36.81 -5.19 17.64
N LEU A 82 -37.37 -5.71 18.74
CA LEU A 82 -36.88 -6.91 19.40
C LEU A 82 -37.41 -8.21 18.76
N ILE A 83 -38.57 -8.19 18.11
CA ILE A 83 -39.14 -9.34 17.38
C ILE A 83 -38.68 -9.37 15.90
N ALA A 84 -38.21 -8.25 15.36
CA ALA A 84 -37.49 -8.17 14.08
C ALA A 84 -35.96 -8.26 14.27
N ALA A 85 -35.47 -9.03 15.24
CA ALA A 85 -34.16 -9.67 15.14
C ALA A 85 -34.24 -10.74 14.03
N GLU A 86 -34.42 -10.22 12.82
CA GLU A 86 -34.44 -10.89 11.54
C GLU A 86 -33.27 -11.88 11.51
N ARG A 87 -33.56 -13.12 11.10
CA ARG A 87 -32.67 -14.29 11.08
C ARG A 87 -31.35 -13.97 10.39
N ASP A 88 -30.45 -13.31 11.10
CA ASP A 88 -29.21 -12.83 10.53
C ASP A 88 -28.38 -14.09 10.26
N PRO A 89 -28.10 -14.45 9.00
CA PRO A 89 -27.58 -15.76 8.67
C PRO A 89 -26.28 -16.00 9.42
N THR A 90 -26.13 -17.22 9.99
CA THR A 90 -24.94 -17.57 10.76
C THR A 90 -23.67 -17.32 9.93
N PRO A 91 -22.52 -17.03 10.56
CA PRO A 91 -21.26 -16.82 9.83
C PRO A 91 -20.94 -17.91 8.81
N GLY A 92 -21.25 -19.16 9.14
CA GLY A 92 -21.08 -20.31 8.23
C GLY A 92 -21.99 -20.23 7.00
N ALA A 93 -23.26 -19.84 7.18
CA ALA A 93 -24.18 -19.67 6.06
C ALA A 93 -23.75 -18.55 5.10
N ARG A 94 -23.20 -17.44 5.62
CA ARG A 94 -22.66 -16.35 4.79
C ARG A 94 -21.45 -16.80 3.97
N ILE A 95 -20.53 -17.53 4.59
CA ILE A 95 -19.34 -18.09 3.90
C ILE A 95 -19.78 -19.10 2.85
N ALA A 96 -20.69 -20.01 3.19
CA ALA A 96 -21.23 -21.00 2.26
C ALA A 96 -21.94 -20.36 1.08
N PHE A 97 -22.70 -19.28 1.28
CA PHE A 97 -23.32 -18.52 0.20
C PHE A 97 -22.28 -17.91 -0.75
N VAL A 98 -21.25 -17.24 -0.21
CA VAL A 98 -20.16 -16.68 -1.04
C VAL A 98 -19.42 -17.80 -1.78
N ALA A 99 -19.14 -18.92 -1.11
CA ALA A 99 -18.51 -20.08 -1.72
C ALA A 99 -19.35 -20.63 -2.89
N LEU A 100 -20.66 -20.76 -2.68
CA LEU A 100 -21.59 -21.23 -3.72
C LEU A 100 -21.60 -20.29 -4.92
N VAL A 101 -21.65 -18.98 -4.71
CA VAL A 101 -21.62 -17.98 -5.79
C VAL A 101 -20.32 -18.06 -6.58
N LEU A 102 -19.17 -18.14 -5.91
CA LEU A 102 -17.87 -18.26 -6.58
C LEU A 102 -17.73 -19.59 -7.33
N ALA A 103 -18.17 -20.70 -6.72
CA ALA A 103 -18.14 -22.02 -7.36
C ALA A 103 -19.06 -22.07 -8.59
N ALA A 104 -20.27 -21.52 -8.49
CA ALA A 104 -21.21 -21.45 -9.61
C ALA A 104 -20.67 -20.56 -10.73
N ALA A 105 -20.09 -19.40 -10.40
CA ALA A 105 -19.48 -18.52 -11.39
C ALA A 105 -18.29 -19.18 -12.10
N GLY A 106 -17.41 -19.87 -11.35
CA GLY A 106 -16.28 -20.59 -11.91
C GLY A 106 -16.70 -21.77 -12.78
N ALA A 107 -17.69 -22.56 -12.34
CA ALA A 107 -18.24 -23.66 -13.11
C ALA A 107 -18.92 -23.18 -14.41
N ALA A 108 -19.70 -22.10 -14.34
CA ALA A 108 -20.35 -21.52 -15.51
C ALA A 108 -19.34 -20.96 -16.51
N ALA A 109 -18.33 -20.21 -16.04
CA ALA A 109 -17.27 -19.68 -16.90
C ALA A 109 -16.42 -20.80 -17.51
N SER A 110 -16.10 -21.84 -16.74
CA SER A 110 -15.35 -22.99 -17.23
C SER A 110 -16.15 -23.77 -18.27
N ALA A 111 -17.45 -24.00 -18.04
CA ALA A 111 -18.30 -24.70 -19.01
C ALA A 111 -18.49 -23.91 -20.31
N ALA A 112 -18.55 -22.57 -20.22
CA ALA A 112 -18.67 -21.70 -21.38
C ALA A 112 -17.36 -21.55 -22.16
N GLY A 113 -16.21 -21.71 -21.50
CA GLY A 113 -14.87 -21.60 -22.09
C GLY A 113 -14.22 -22.94 -22.40
N TRP A 114 -14.99 -24.03 -22.51
CA TRP A 114 -14.48 -25.30 -23.01
C TRP A 114 -14.80 -25.42 -24.49
N ASP A 115 -13.86 -25.97 -25.27
CA ASP A 115 -14.14 -26.37 -26.65
C ASP A 115 -15.41 -27.26 -26.65
N PRO A 116 -16.44 -26.95 -27.46
CA PRO A 116 -17.66 -27.76 -27.57
C PRO A 116 -17.39 -29.26 -27.82
N ARG A 117 -16.21 -29.60 -28.33
CA ARG A 117 -15.75 -30.99 -28.53
C ARG A 117 -15.43 -31.71 -27.22
N VAL A 118 -15.14 -31.02 -26.11
CA VAL A 118 -14.91 -31.61 -24.78
C VAL A 118 -16.26 -32.03 -24.17
N THR A 119 -16.73 -33.21 -24.59
CA THR A 119 -17.94 -33.83 -24.05
C THR A 119 -17.67 -34.44 -22.67
N PHE A 120 -18.71 -34.66 -21.86
CA PHE A 120 -18.62 -35.37 -20.58
C PHE A 120 -17.89 -36.74 -20.69
N SER A 121 -18.00 -37.41 -21.82
CA SER A 121 -17.24 -38.63 -22.13
C SER A 121 -15.73 -38.41 -22.12
N ILE A 122 -15.24 -37.35 -22.76
CA ILE A 122 -13.82 -36.96 -22.82
C ILE A 122 -13.31 -36.54 -21.45
N VAL A 123 -14.11 -35.83 -20.66
CA VAL A 123 -13.77 -35.48 -19.27
C VAL A 123 -13.56 -36.74 -18.43
N ARG A 124 -14.45 -37.74 -18.58
CA ARG A 124 -14.33 -39.02 -17.86
C ARG A 124 -13.09 -39.80 -18.29
N LEU A 125 -12.81 -39.81 -19.60
CA LEU A 125 -11.64 -40.48 -20.20
C LEU A 125 -10.33 -39.82 -19.77
N GLY A 126 -10.25 -38.49 -19.73
CA GLY A 126 -9.04 -37.75 -19.39
C GLY A 126 -8.74 -37.61 -17.89
N LEU A 127 -9.58 -38.15 -16.99
CA LEU A 127 -9.44 -37.89 -15.56
C LEU A 127 -8.26 -38.64 -14.90
N PHE A 128 -7.95 -39.85 -15.37
CA PHE A 128 -6.93 -40.71 -14.77
C PHE A 128 -5.87 -41.15 -15.77
N ASP A 129 -6.30 -41.78 -16.86
CA ASP A 129 -5.40 -42.35 -17.87
C ASP A 129 -5.98 -42.09 -19.27
N PRO A 130 -5.64 -40.95 -19.89
CA PRO A 130 -6.16 -40.60 -21.20
C PRO A 130 -5.59 -41.55 -22.27
N PRO A 131 -6.40 -42.06 -23.21
CA PRO A 131 -5.89 -42.76 -24.38
C PRO A 131 -5.00 -41.81 -25.22
N ASP A 132 -3.82 -42.27 -25.62
CA ASP A 132 -2.85 -41.47 -26.40
C ASP A 132 -3.41 -40.99 -27.75
N ASP A 133 -4.38 -41.71 -28.32
CA ASP A 133 -5.03 -41.40 -29.60
C ASP A 133 -6.13 -40.34 -29.49
N VAL A 134 -6.59 -40.02 -28.27
CA VAL A 134 -7.65 -39.02 -28.03
C VAL A 134 -7.03 -37.72 -27.55
N PHE A 135 -6.59 -36.87 -28.50
CA PHE A 135 -5.95 -35.59 -28.22
C PHE A 135 -6.69 -34.71 -27.18
N ALA A 136 -8.03 -34.67 -27.24
CA ALA A 136 -8.83 -33.90 -26.29
C ALA A 136 -8.75 -34.43 -24.84
N ALA A 137 -8.64 -35.76 -24.66
CA ALA A 137 -8.47 -36.39 -23.35
C ALA A 137 -7.04 -36.13 -22.81
N VAL A 138 -6.03 -36.20 -23.68
CA VAL A 138 -4.63 -35.87 -23.36
C VAL A 138 -4.50 -34.40 -22.95
N MET A 139 -5.05 -33.47 -23.72
CA MET A 139 -5.06 -32.04 -23.39
C MET A 139 -5.80 -31.75 -22.08
N PHE A 140 -6.93 -32.41 -21.84
CA PHE A 140 -7.64 -32.28 -20.57
C PHE A 140 -6.78 -32.74 -19.40
N HIS A 141 -6.12 -33.90 -19.54
CA HIS A 141 -5.30 -34.48 -18.48
C HIS A 141 -4.02 -33.70 -18.18
N TYR A 142 -3.28 -33.26 -19.21
CA TYR A 142 -1.96 -32.67 -19.04
C TYR A 142 -1.95 -31.13 -19.00
N ALA A 143 -3.00 -30.47 -19.49
CA ALA A 143 -3.10 -29.01 -19.45
C ALA A 143 -4.24 -28.52 -18.55
N THR A 144 -5.45 -29.09 -18.68
CA THR A 144 -6.64 -28.54 -18.00
C THR A 144 -6.69 -28.92 -16.52
N LEU A 145 -6.55 -30.21 -16.18
CA LEU A 145 -6.60 -30.67 -14.80
C LEU A 145 -5.50 -30.06 -13.91
N PRO A 146 -4.21 -30.04 -14.31
CA PRO A 146 -3.15 -29.45 -13.49
C PRO A 146 -3.39 -27.96 -13.27
N ARG A 147 -3.88 -27.24 -14.30
CA ARG A 147 -4.26 -25.83 -14.19
C ARG A 147 -5.36 -25.60 -13.17
N ILE A 148 -6.42 -26.42 -13.16
CA ILE A 148 -7.50 -26.33 -12.16
C ILE A 148 -6.96 -26.59 -10.76
N VAL A 149 -6.15 -27.65 -10.58
CA VAL A 149 -5.55 -27.99 -9.28
C VAL A 149 -4.64 -26.87 -8.79
N VAL A 150 -3.79 -26.32 -9.66
CA VAL A 150 -2.94 -25.17 -9.35
C VAL A 150 -3.78 -23.95 -9.01
N ALA A 151 -4.86 -23.65 -9.74
CA ALA A 151 -5.74 -22.52 -9.43
C ALA A 151 -6.34 -22.63 -8.03
N LEU A 152 -6.84 -23.82 -7.67
CA LEU A 152 -7.39 -24.06 -6.34
C LEU A 152 -6.31 -23.97 -5.25
N ALA A 153 -5.18 -24.66 -5.43
CA ALA A 153 -4.11 -24.70 -4.44
C ALA A 153 -3.40 -23.35 -4.26
N ALA A 154 -3.11 -22.64 -5.36
CA ALA A 154 -2.53 -21.30 -5.34
C ALA A 154 -3.51 -20.29 -4.74
N GLY A 155 -4.80 -20.37 -5.10
CA GLY A 155 -5.84 -19.52 -4.54
C GLY A 155 -5.98 -19.70 -3.03
N ALA A 156 -6.00 -20.95 -2.57
CA ALA A 156 -6.04 -21.29 -1.16
C ALA A 156 -4.81 -20.78 -0.40
N SER A 157 -3.64 -20.94 -1.01
CA SER A 157 -2.36 -20.50 -0.46
C SER A 157 -2.30 -18.99 -0.29
N LEU A 158 -2.70 -18.23 -1.32
CA LEU A 158 -2.71 -16.76 -1.28
C LEU A 158 -3.76 -16.22 -0.32
N GLY A 159 -4.96 -16.83 -0.29
CA GLY A 159 -6.01 -16.49 0.67
C GLY A 159 -5.57 -16.74 2.13
N LEU A 160 -4.93 -17.88 2.40
CA LEU A 160 -4.36 -18.21 3.71
C LEU A 160 -3.23 -17.24 4.10
N ALA A 161 -2.25 -17.04 3.22
CA ALA A 161 -1.12 -16.15 3.47
C ALA A 161 -1.59 -14.71 3.75
N GLY A 162 -2.54 -14.22 2.96
CA GLY A 162 -3.20 -12.94 3.17
C GLY A 162 -3.88 -12.83 4.54
N ALA A 163 -4.67 -13.83 4.92
CA ALA A 163 -5.36 -13.85 6.21
C ALA A 163 -4.37 -13.86 7.39
N VAL A 164 -3.27 -14.61 7.28
CA VAL A 164 -2.19 -14.62 8.28
C VAL A 164 -1.51 -13.25 8.36
N MET A 165 -1.09 -12.68 7.23
CA MET A 165 -0.41 -11.38 7.20
C MET A 165 -1.29 -10.26 7.77
N GLN A 166 -2.56 -10.20 7.39
CA GLN A 166 -3.49 -9.21 7.93
C GLN A 166 -3.72 -9.36 9.44
N SER A 167 -3.71 -10.60 9.95
CA SER A 167 -3.91 -10.87 11.38
C SER A 167 -2.67 -10.50 12.19
N VAL A 168 -1.49 -10.93 11.75
CA VAL A 168 -0.22 -10.72 12.46
C VAL A 168 0.24 -9.26 12.38
N LEU A 169 0.06 -8.62 11.23
CA LEU A 169 0.41 -7.20 11.03
C LEU A 169 -0.69 -6.24 11.49
N ARG A 170 -1.87 -6.75 11.87
CA ARG A 170 -3.04 -5.94 12.27
C ARG A 170 -3.33 -4.83 11.25
N ASN A 171 -3.19 -5.17 9.98
CA ASN A 171 -3.40 -4.25 8.87
C ASN A 171 -4.24 -4.95 7.80
N PRO A 172 -5.49 -4.51 7.54
CA PRO A 172 -6.35 -5.12 6.54
C PRO A 172 -5.80 -5.00 5.11
N LEU A 173 -4.84 -4.09 4.87
CA LEU A 173 -4.17 -3.91 3.58
C LEU A 173 -2.85 -4.69 3.47
N ALA A 174 -2.46 -5.45 4.50
CA ALA A 174 -1.27 -6.28 4.42
C ALA A 174 -1.47 -7.43 3.42
N SER A 175 -0.47 -7.63 2.56
CA SER A 175 -0.42 -8.75 1.63
C SER A 175 1.01 -9.14 1.29
N PRO A 176 1.22 -10.29 0.66
CA PRO A 176 2.56 -10.71 0.28
C PRO A 176 3.27 -9.74 -0.67
N ILE A 177 2.53 -9.03 -1.53
CA ILE A 177 3.07 -7.98 -2.41
C ILE A 177 3.68 -6.84 -1.59
N THR A 178 3.09 -6.47 -0.45
CA THR A 178 3.59 -5.36 0.37
C THR A 178 4.87 -5.70 1.14
N LEU A 179 5.26 -6.98 1.21
CA LEU A 179 6.55 -7.43 1.77
C LEU A 179 7.65 -7.61 0.71
N GLY A 180 7.41 -7.20 -0.55
CA GLY A 180 8.41 -7.26 -1.61
C GLY A 180 8.69 -8.66 -2.16
N VAL A 181 7.93 -9.68 -1.74
CA VAL A 181 8.08 -11.07 -2.18
C VAL A 181 7.97 -11.19 -3.70
N SER A 182 6.93 -10.60 -4.28
CA SER A 182 6.67 -10.64 -5.73
C SER A 182 7.72 -9.86 -6.54
N ALA A 183 8.15 -8.69 -6.06
CA ALA A 183 9.17 -7.89 -6.73
C ALA A 183 10.54 -8.58 -6.69
N GLY A 184 10.89 -9.22 -5.57
CA GLY A 184 12.11 -10.02 -5.46
C GLY A 184 12.12 -11.24 -6.37
N ALA A 185 10.98 -11.94 -6.46
CA ALA A 185 10.80 -13.04 -7.40
C ALA A 185 11.02 -12.61 -8.86
N GLN A 186 10.34 -11.54 -9.28
CA GLN A 186 10.47 -11.02 -10.64
C GLN A 186 11.90 -10.56 -10.96
N PHE A 187 12.54 -9.86 -10.03
CA PHE A 187 13.91 -9.38 -10.20
C PHE A 187 14.92 -10.52 -10.32
N ALA A 188 14.82 -11.55 -9.47
CA ALA A 188 15.72 -12.70 -9.56
C ALA A 188 15.48 -13.53 -10.83
N LEU A 189 14.23 -13.67 -11.27
CA LEU A 189 13.90 -14.32 -12.53
C LEU A 189 14.47 -13.54 -13.74
N ALA A 190 14.41 -12.20 -13.71
CA ALA A 190 15.04 -11.36 -14.71
C ALA A 190 16.57 -11.56 -14.75
N LEU A 191 17.24 -11.58 -13.60
CA LEU A 191 18.68 -11.84 -13.52
C LEU A 191 19.04 -13.22 -14.06
N ALA A 192 18.28 -14.26 -13.70
CA ALA A 192 18.51 -15.62 -14.18
C ALA A 192 18.37 -15.72 -15.71
N ALA A 193 17.32 -15.12 -16.26
CA ALA A 193 17.11 -15.09 -17.71
C ALA A 193 18.24 -14.35 -18.45
N LEU A 194 18.84 -13.31 -17.86
CA LEU A 194 19.97 -12.59 -18.43
C LEU A 194 21.31 -13.34 -18.30
N ALA A 195 21.49 -14.10 -17.22
CA ALA A 195 22.68 -14.93 -17.01
C ALA A 195 22.79 -16.07 -18.05
N GLY A 196 21.69 -16.42 -18.72
CA GLY A 196 21.69 -17.37 -19.83
C GLY A 196 22.18 -18.77 -19.40
N PRO A 197 23.06 -19.42 -20.17
CA PRO A 197 23.57 -20.76 -19.85
C PRO A 197 24.25 -20.86 -18.47
N ALA A 198 24.78 -19.75 -17.93
CA ALA A 198 25.40 -19.75 -16.62
C ALA A 198 24.40 -19.99 -15.48
N ALA A 199 23.10 -19.75 -15.70
CA ALA A 199 22.04 -19.95 -14.72
C ALA A 199 21.14 -21.17 -15.01
N SER A 200 21.37 -21.89 -16.11
CA SER A 200 20.52 -23.01 -16.54
C SER A 200 20.64 -24.27 -15.67
N PHE A 201 21.57 -24.28 -14.70
CA PHE A 201 21.70 -25.35 -13.72
C PHE A 201 20.53 -25.40 -12.72
N LEU A 202 19.74 -24.32 -12.62
CA LEU A 202 18.50 -24.27 -11.85
C LEU A 202 17.35 -23.77 -12.73
N PRO A 203 16.16 -24.38 -12.64
CA PRO A 203 14.94 -23.84 -13.23
C PRO A 203 14.63 -22.41 -12.75
N GLY A 204 14.00 -21.61 -13.60
CA GLY A 204 13.66 -20.21 -13.30
C GLY A 204 12.79 -20.04 -12.04
N GLU A 205 11.97 -21.04 -11.73
CA GLU A 205 11.13 -21.09 -10.53
C GLU A 205 11.98 -21.08 -9.26
N ILE A 206 13.14 -21.73 -9.26
CA ILE A 206 14.04 -21.76 -8.09
C ILE A 206 14.70 -20.39 -7.89
N TRP A 207 15.11 -19.74 -8.98
CA TRP A 207 15.62 -18.36 -8.94
C TRP A 207 14.58 -17.39 -8.40
N SER A 208 13.35 -17.50 -8.90
CA SER A 208 12.21 -16.70 -8.44
C SER A 208 11.92 -16.95 -6.95
N LEU A 209 11.95 -18.20 -6.50
CA LEU A 209 11.77 -18.57 -5.09
C LEU A 209 12.87 -17.94 -4.21
N PHE A 210 14.13 -18.03 -4.64
CA PHE A 210 15.26 -17.42 -3.94
C PHE A 210 15.12 -15.90 -3.84
N GLY A 211 14.77 -15.23 -4.94
CA GLY A 211 14.55 -13.78 -4.96
C GLY A 211 13.44 -13.32 -4.02
N ALA A 212 12.33 -14.06 -3.99
CA ALA A 212 11.21 -13.82 -3.07
C ALA A 212 11.64 -13.94 -1.59
N LEU A 213 12.35 -15.02 -1.24
CA LEU A 213 12.84 -15.25 0.11
C LEU A 213 13.92 -14.24 0.51
N ALA A 214 14.80 -13.87 -0.41
CA ALA A 214 15.84 -12.86 -0.17
C ALA A 214 15.24 -11.48 0.09
N ALA A 215 14.23 -11.07 -0.69
CA ALA A 215 13.52 -9.81 -0.46
C ALA A 215 12.81 -9.78 0.91
N ALA A 216 12.11 -10.86 1.26
CA ALA A 216 11.49 -10.98 2.58
C ALA A 216 12.51 -11.02 3.73
N GLY A 217 13.66 -11.69 3.51
CA GLY A 217 14.78 -11.71 4.43
C GLY A 217 15.37 -10.31 4.66
N LEU A 218 15.45 -9.49 3.60
CA LEU A 218 15.88 -8.10 3.71
C LEU A 218 14.89 -7.27 4.53
N VAL A 219 13.58 -7.39 4.25
CA VAL A 219 12.53 -6.74 5.05
C VAL A 219 12.64 -7.15 6.52
N TYR A 220 12.91 -8.42 6.78
CA TYR A 220 13.09 -8.94 8.12
C TYR A 220 14.30 -8.33 8.84
N VAL A 221 15.48 -8.32 8.21
CA VAL A 221 16.72 -7.76 8.77
C VAL A 221 16.54 -6.28 9.12
N LEU A 222 15.88 -5.52 8.26
CA LEU A 222 15.60 -4.11 8.52
C LEU A 222 14.49 -3.93 9.57
N GLY A 223 13.49 -4.80 9.56
CA GLY A 223 12.40 -4.84 10.53
C GLY A 223 12.85 -5.10 11.96
N ARG A 224 13.95 -5.86 12.16
CA ARG A 224 14.56 -6.08 13.49
C ARG A 224 14.91 -4.76 14.18
N ARG A 225 15.50 -3.80 13.43
CA ARG A 225 15.86 -2.47 13.97
C ARG A 225 14.64 -1.66 14.38
N GLN A 226 13.47 -1.99 13.83
CA GLN A 226 12.20 -1.32 14.09
C GLN A 226 11.34 -2.05 15.15
N ARG A 227 11.85 -3.12 15.79
CA ARG A 227 11.09 -4.02 16.68
C ARG A 227 9.82 -4.57 16.02
N PHE A 228 9.91 -4.86 14.72
CA PHE A 228 8.80 -5.37 13.91
C PHE A 228 7.51 -4.57 14.00
N GLU A 229 7.55 -3.27 14.30
CA GLU A 229 6.36 -2.42 14.35
C GLU A 229 5.59 -2.54 13.02
N PRO A 230 4.31 -3.00 13.01
CA PRO A 230 3.68 -3.46 11.77
C PRO A 230 3.61 -2.41 10.66
N ALA A 231 3.34 -1.16 11.05
CA ALA A 231 3.32 -0.03 10.11
C ALA A 231 4.69 0.14 9.43
N ARG A 232 5.78 0.21 10.23
CA ARG A 232 7.14 0.40 9.71
C ARG A 232 7.63 -0.78 8.88
N LEU A 233 7.25 -2.00 9.27
CA LEU A 233 7.57 -3.22 8.52
C LEU A 233 6.92 -3.21 7.13
N ALA A 234 5.64 -2.83 7.05
CA ALA A 234 4.93 -2.70 5.77
C ALA A 234 5.56 -1.63 4.86
N LEU A 235 6.04 -0.52 5.44
CA LEU A 235 6.70 0.55 4.71
C LEU A 235 8.08 0.16 4.19
N THR A 236 8.83 -0.58 5.01
CA THR A 236 10.12 -1.16 4.61
C THR A 236 9.92 -2.16 3.48
N GLY A 237 8.88 -3.00 3.57
CA GLY A 237 8.48 -3.91 2.50
C GLY A 237 8.10 -3.20 1.21
N MET A 238 7.29 -2.14 1.29
CA MET A 238 6.92 -1.34 0.12
C MET A 238 8.14 -0.69 -0.55
N ALA A 239 9.06 -0.13 0.23
CA ALA A 239 10.27 0.49 -0.29
C ALA A 239 11.18 -0.53 -1.00
N ILE A 240 11.36 -1.71 -0.41
CA ILE A 240 12.12 -2.81 -1.02
C ILE A 240 11.43 -3.31 -2.29
N SER A 241 10.10 -3.45 -2.26
CA SER A 241 9.30 -3.86 -3.42
C SER A 241 9.50 -2.90 -4.60
N LEU A 242 9.40 -1.60 -4.34
CA LEU A 242 9.57 -0.56 -5.35
C LEU A 242 11.00 -0.48 -5.88
N PHE A 243 12.01 -0.68 -5.03
CA PHE A 243 13.41 -0.78 -5.45
C PHE A 243 13.61 -1.94 -6.43
N LEU A 244 13.19 -3.15 -6.04
CA LEU A 244 13.33 -4.36 -6.85
C LEU A 244 12.50 -4.31 -8.12
N ALA A 245 11.29 -3.74 -8.07
CA ALA A 245 10.44 -3.53 -9.24
C ALA A 245 11.06 -2.52 -10.22
N SER A 246 11.64 -1.41 -9.73
CA SER A 246 12.32 -0.44 -10.58
C SER A 246 13.58 -1.03 -11.21
N ALA A 247 14.31 -1.87 -10.47
CA ALA A 247 15.47 -2.60 -10.98
C ALA A 247 15.06 -3.62 -12.05
N ALA A 248 14.00 -4.40 -11.81
CA ALA A 248 13.46 -5.34 -12.79
C ALA A 248 12.96 -4.64 -14.06
N ALA A 249 12.24 -3.50 -13.91
CA ALA A 249 11.78 -2.70 -15.04
C ALA A 249 12.94 -2.15 -15.87
N ALA A 250 14.04 -1.72 -15.24
CA ALA A 250 15.25 -1.32 -15.95
C ALA A 250 15.84 -2.48 -16.75
N LEU A 251 15.98 -3.68 -16.15
CA LEU A 251 16.49 -4.87 -16.85
C LEU A 251 15.63 -5.22 -18.07
N VAL A 252 14.30 -5.22 -17.90
CA VAL A 252 13.33 -5.50 -18.96
C VAL A 252 13.45 -4.51 -20.10
N LEU A 253 13.58 -3.22 -19.80
CA LEU A 253 13.69 -2.17 -20.82
C LEU A 253 14.95 -2.33 -21.69
N PHE A 254 16.08 -2.73 -21.10
CA PHE A 254 17.33 -2.92 -21.83
C PHE A 254 17.44 -4.27 -22.55
N ASN A 255 16.61 -5.25 -22.18
CA ASN A 255 16.68 -6.60 -22.70
C ASN A 255 15.29 -7.11 -23.10
N GLU A 256 14.52 -6.25 -23.77
CA GLU A 256 13.11 -6.49 -24.07
C GLU A 256 12.88 -7.85 -24.73
N GLN A 257 13.68 -8.20 -25.75
CA GLN A 257 13.54 -9.48 -26.45
C GLN A 257 13.75 -10.70 -25.54
N ARG A 258 14.68 -10.62 -24.58
CA ARG A 258 14.98 -11.73 -23.66
C ARG A 258 14.02 -11.78 -22.47
N LEU A 259 13.46 -10.63 -22.09
CA LEU A 259 12.66 -10.48 -20.87
C LEU A 259 11.18 -10.20 -21.13
N ALA A 260 10.72 -10.22 -22.38
CA ALA A 260 9.31 -9.99 -22.73
C ALA A 260 8.36 -10.98 -22.05
N PHE A 261 8.79 -12.23 -21.83
CA PHE A 261 7.98 -13.22 -21.12
C PHE A 261 7.62 -12.78 -19.68
N LEU A 262 8.41 -11.89 -19.07
CA LEU A 262 8.14 -11.35 -17.74
C LEU A 262 6.88 -10.47 -17.69
N PHE A 263 6.37 -9.98 -18.84
CA PHE A 263 5.08 -9.29 -18.88
C PHE A 263 3.94 -10.27 -18.63
N LEU A 264 3.96 -11.42 -19.32
CA LEU A 264 2.96 -12.46 -19.14
C LEU A 264 3.07 -13.10 -17.75
N TRP A 265 4.30 -13.43 -17.32
CA TRP A 265 4.55 -13.97 -15.99
C TRP A 265 4.17 -12.98 -14.87
N GLY A 266 4.52 -11.70 -15.02
CA GLY A 266 4.21 -10.64 -14.07
C GLY A 266 2.72 -10.27 -14.01
N ALA A 267 1.92 -10.68 -14.99
CA ALA A 267 0.46 -10.56 -14.99
C ALA A 267 -0.25 -11.77 -14.35
N GLY A 268 0.49 -12.80 -13.95
CA GLY A 268 -0.03 -14.03 -13.33
C GLY A 268 -0.73 -14.93 -14.36
N HIS A 269 -0.03 -15.98 -14.80
CA HIS A 269 -0.47 -16.81 -15.91
C HIS A 269 -0.46 -18.30 -15.53
N LEU A 270 -1.64 -18.89 -15.40
CA LEU A 270 -1.81 -20.29 -15.01
C LEU A 270 -1.68 -21.28 -16.17
N ALA A 271 -1.67 -20.84 -17.42
CA ALA A 271 -1.69 -21.77 -18.56
C ALA A 271 -0.37 -22.55 -18.75
N GLN A 272 0.70 -22.18 -18.03
CA GLN A 272 1.98 -22.91 -18.02
C GLN A 272 2.06 -23.96 -16.89
N SER A 273 0.94 -24.34 -16.29
CA SER A 273 0.92 -25.26 -15.14
C SER A 273 0.86 -26.72 -15.56
N ASP A 274 1.81 -27.51 -15.07
CA ASP A 274 1.87 -28.97 -15.23
C ASP A 274 1.57 -29.71 -13.90
N TRP A 275 1.56 -31.04 -13.95
CA TRP A 275 1.34 -31.86 -12.73
C TRP A 275 2.44 -31.64 -11.68
N THR A 276 3.68 -31.38 -12.09
CA THR A 276 4.77 -31.03 -11.17
C THR A 276 4.41 -29.80 -10.34
N SER A 277 3.92 -28.76 -11.00
CA SER A 277 3.45 -27.53 -10.37
C SER A 277 2.25 -27.78 -9.47
N ALA A 278 1.29 -28.57 -9.92
CA ALA A 278 0.11 -28.96 -9.15
C ALA A 278 0.48 -29.66 -7.84
N ILE A 279 1.37 -30.66 -7.90
CA ILE A 279 1.82 -31.42 -6.73
C ILE A 279 2.59 -30.52 -5.76
N LEU A 280 3.55 -29.74 -6.25
CA LEU A 280 4.43 -28.95 -5.38
C LEU A 280 3.69 -27.78 -4.71
N VAL A 281 2.79 -27.10 -5.40
CA VAL A 281 1.96 -26.04 -4.79
C VAL A 281 0.98 -26.64 -3.79
N SER A 282 0.35 -27.78 -4.11
CA SER A 282 -0.58 -28.46 -3.21
C SER A 282 0.12 -29.00 -1.95
N ALA A 283 1.32 -29.55 -2.09
CA ALA A 283 2.12 -30.01 -0.96
C ALA A 283 2.55 -28.85 -0.06
N ALA A 284 3.03 -27.74 -0.65
CA ALA A 284 3.37 -26.53 0.09
C ALA A 284 2.16 -25.93 0.82
N PHE A 285 0.99 -25.93 0.18
CA PHE A 285 -0.28 -25.55 0.79
C PHE A 285 -0.62 -26.45 1.97
N ALA A 286 -0.67 -27.77 1.79
CA ALA A 286 -1.04 -28.72 2.83
C ALA A 286 -0.14 -28.61 4.07
N ALA A 287 1.18 -28.52 3.85
CA ALA A 287 2.16 -28.33 4.92
C ALA A 287 1.94 -27.01 5.67
N SER A 288 1.84 -25.89 4.95
CA SER A 288 1.67 -24.56 5.54
C SER A 288 0.31 -24.40 6.22
N PHE A 289 -0.75 -24.95 5.63
CA PHE A 289 -2.11 -24.95 6.19
C PHE A 289 -2.13 -25.67 7.54
N THR A 290 -1.52 -26.85 7.63
CA THR A 290 -1.44 -27.62 8.89
C THR A 290 -0.68 -26.84 9.97
N ILE A 291 0.48 -26.27 9.62
CA ILE A 291 1.28 -25.47 10.55
C ILE A 291 0.51 -24.22 11.03
N LEU A 292 -0.11 -23.47 10.11
CA LEU A 292 -0.76 -22.20 10.41
C LEU A 292 -2.08 -22.37 11.17
N LEU A 293 -2.85 -23.43 10.89
CA LEU A 293 -4.04 -23.76 11.67
C LEU A 293 -3.67 -24.21 13.08
N GLY A 294 -2.62 -25.03 13.23
CA GLY A 294 -2.05 -25.41 14.53
C GLY A 294 -1.57 -24.20 15.33
N ALA A 295 -1.00 -23.20 14.65
CA ALA A 295 -0.60 -21.92 15.24
C ALA A 295 -1.75 -20.93 15.47
N GLY A 296 -3.01 -21.29 15.19
CA GLY A 296 -4.15 -20.37 15.21
C GLY A 296 -4.37 -19.63 16.55
N ARG A 297 -4.03 -20.27 17.68
CA ARG A 297 -4.07 -19.61 19.01
C ARG A 297 -3.03 -18.50 19.12
N VAL A 298 -1.79 -18.76 18.68
CA VAL A 298 -0.69 -17.79 18.69
C VAL A 298 -1.00 -16.62 17.76
N ILE A 299 -1.53 -16.90 16.56
CA ILE A 299 -1.97 -15.88 15.60
C ILE A 299 -3.09 -15.03 16.21
N GLY A 300 -4.04 -15.64 16.93
CA GLY A 300 -5.10 -14.93 17.64
C GLY A 300 -4.58 -13.99 18.72
N LEU A 301 -3.57 -14.41 19.51
CA LEU A 301 -2.91 -13.56 20.50
C LEU A 301 -2.19 -12.37 19.85
N LEU A 302 -1.45 -12.60 18.75
CA LEU A 302 -0.79 -11.53 18.00
C LEU A 302 -1.80 -10.54 17.40
N ALA A 303 -2.96 -11.03 16.94
CA ALA A 303 -4.04 -10.19 16.41
C ALA A 303 -4.69 -9.32 17.51
N ALA A 304 -4.81 -9.82 18.74
CA ALA A 304 -5.29 -9.05 19.89
C ALA A 304 -4.33 -7.92 20.29
N GLY A 305 -3.03 -8.11 20.03
CA GLY A 305 -2.01 -7.07 20.08
C GLY A 305 -0.84 -7.38 21.01
N ASP A 306 0.26 -6.67 20.82
CA ASP A 306 1.55 -7.01 21.42
C ASP A 306 1.55 -6.99 22.95
N ALA A 307 0.82 -6.06 23.57
CA ALA A 307 0.71 -5.98 25.02
C ALA A 307 -0.04 -7.20 25.61
N VAL A 308 -1.13 -7.62 24.97
CA VAL A 308 -1.95 -8.78 25.37
C VAL A 308 -1.18 -10.08 25.14
N ALA A 309 -0.52 -10.21 23.99
CA ALA A 309 0.31 -11.37 23.69
C ALA A 309 1.49 -11.49 24.67
N GLY A 310 2.16 -10.38 24.96
CA GLY A 310 3.28 -10.33 25.90
C GLY A 310 2.88 -10.65 27.34
N SER A 311 1.68 -10.24 27.81
CA SER A 311 1.21 -10.53 29.16
C SER A 311 0.96 -12.02 29.43
N VAL A 312 0.75 -12.81 28.37
CA VAL A 312 0.60 -14.29 28.46
C VAL A 312 1.96 -15.00 28.26
N GLY A 313 3.07 -14.25 28.19
CA GLY A 313 4.43 -14.80 28.08
C GLY A 313 4.89 -15.10 26.64
N LEU A 314 4.13 -14.71 25.61
CA LEU A 314 4.53 -14.92 24.22
C LEU A 314 5.65 -13.95 23.82
N LYS A 315 6.76 -14.49 23.31
CA LYS A 315 7.79 -13.70 22.61
C LYS A 315 7.25 -13.26 21.25
N THR A 316 6.59 -12.11 21.22
CA THR A 316 5.86 -11.57 20.06
C THR A 316 6.71 -11.49 18.80
N ASP A 317 7.98 -11.07 18.91
CA ASP A 317 8.90 -10.92 17.78
C ASP A 317 9.22 -12.27 17.12
N THR A 318 9.54 -13.29 17.91
CA THR A 318 9.87 -14.63 17.41
C THR A 318 8.64 -15.33 16.84
N ALA A 319 7.50 -15.25 17.53
CA ALA A 319 6.25 -15.82 17.06
C ALA A 319 5.82 -15.18 15.72
N ARG A 320 5.85 -13.85 15.66
CA ARG A 320 5.58 -13.09 14.43
C ARG A 320 6.49 -13.49 13.29
N LEU A 321 7.79 -13.61 13.55
CA LEU A 321 8.75 -14.05 12.55
C LEU A 321 8.41 -15.41 11.99
N LEU A 322 8.27 -16.43 12.84
CA LEU A 322 8.05 -17.81 12.39
C LEU A 322 6.76 -17.92 11.58
N ILE A 323 5.69 -17.28 12.03
CA ILE A 323 4.40 -17.28 11.33
C ILE A 323 4.50 -16.55 9.99
N LEU A 324 5.14 -15.37 9.95
CA LEU A 324 5.32 -14.64 8.70
C LEU A 324 6.24 -15.38 7.73
N LEU A 325 7.26 -16.09 8.22
CA LEU A 325 8.17 -16.88 7.40
C LEU A 325 7.41 -18.00 6.67
N VAL A 326 6.51 -18.71 7.36
CA VAL A 326 5.65 -19.73 6.73
C VAL A 326 4.73 -19.10 5.68
N ALA A 327 4.09 -17.97 5.98
CA ALA A 327 3.21 -17.28 5.02
C ALA A 327 3.99 -16.76 3.79
N VAL A 328 5.21 -16.25 4.00
CA VAL A 328 6.12 -15.80 2.93
C VAL A 328 6.59 -16.99 2.09
N ALA A 329 7.03 -18.08 2.70
CA ALA A 329 7.48 -19.28 1.99
C ALA A 329 6.35 -19.87 1.15
N LEU A 330 5.14 -19.95 1.70
CA LEU A 330 3.94 -20.37 0.98
C LEU A 330 3.67 -19.46 -0.23
N THR A 331 3.73 -18.14 -0.04
CA THR A 331 3.53 -17.20 -1.16
C THR A 331 4.64 -17.34 -2.20
N ALA A 332 5.90 -17.46 -1.78
CA ALA A 332 7.04 -17.58 -2.67
C ALA A 332 6.96 -18.85 -3.54
N ALA A 333 6.48 -19.96 -2.97
CA ALA A 333 6.25 -21.22 -3.69
C ALA A 333 5.13 -21.12 -4.76
N VAL A 334 4.11 -20.29 -4.51
CA VAL A 334 3.06 -20.00 -5.50
C VAL A 334 3.58 -19.06 -6.58
N VAL A 335 4.18 -17.93 -6.18
CA VAL A 335 4.62 -16.88 -7.10
C VAL A 335 5.69 -17.38 -8.05
N SER A 336 6.58 -18.27 -7.60
CA SER A 336 7.63 -18.81 -8.47
C SER A 336 7.10 -19.62 -9.65
N ARG A 337 5.92 -20.24 -9.52
CA ARG A 337 5.32 -21.07 -10.57
C ARG A 337 4.24 -20.36 -11.36
N VAL A 338 3.37 -19.64 -10.68
CA VAL A 338 2.17 -19.05 -11.28
C VAL A 338 2.37 -17.58 -11.68
N GLY A 339 3.43 -16.96 -11.15
CA GLY A 339 3.66 -15.52 -11.29
C GLY A 339 2.89 -14.70 -10.27
N ILE A 340 2.78 -13.40 -10.54
CA ILE A 340 2.27 -12.43 -9.55
C ILE A 340 0.73 -12.44 -9.52
N ILE A 341 0.15 -13.02 -8.46
CA ILE A 341 -1.29 -12.95 -8.18
C ILE A 341 -1.50 -12.22 -6.84
N GLY A 342 -1.83 -10.94 -6.91
CA GLY A 342 -1.89 -10.08 -5.73
C GLY A 342 -3.20 -10.07 -4.98
N PHE A 343 -4.32 -10.06 -5.72
CA PHE A 343 -5.59 -9.63 -5.16
C PHE A 343 -6.28 -10.68 -4.31
N VAL A 344 -6.04 -11.96 -4.58
CA VAL A 344 -6.63 -13.05 -3.79
C VAL A 344 -6.26 -12.90 -2.31
N GLY A 345 -4.99 -12.64 -2.00
CA GLY A 345 -4.52 -12.45 -0.63
C GLY A 345 -4.95 -11.14 0.05
N LEU A 346 -5.52 -10.18 -0.71
CA LEU A 346 -6.07 -8.93 -0.16
C LEU A 346 -7.59 -9.00 -0.02
N ALA A 347 -8.29 -9.31 -1.12
CA ALA A 347 -9.74 -9.26 -1.22
C ALA A 347 -10.41 -10.38 -0.44
N VAL A 348 -9.93 -11.63 -0.54
CA VAL A 348 -10.62 -12.77 0.06
C VAL A 348 -10.66 -12.70 1.58
N PRO A 349 -9.55 -12.44 2.31
CA PRO A 349 -9.62 -12.27 3.77
C PRO A 349 -10.52 -11.09 4.17
N ALA A 350 -10.57 -10.01 3.37
CA ALA A 350 -11.49 -8.91 3.62
C ALA A 350 -12.97 -9.34 3.46
N ILE A 351 -13.30 -10.15 2.44
CA ILE A 351 -14.63 -10.74 2.26
C ILE A 351 -14.99 -11.63 3.45
N VAL A 352 -14.08 -12.52 3.86
CA VAL A 352 -14.31 -13.46 4.97
C VAL A 352 -14.57 -12.70 6.28
N ARG A 353 -13.86 -11.59 6.53
CA ARG A 353 -14.09 -10.74 7.72
C ARG A 353 -15.53 -10.21 7.79
N LEU A 354 -16.16 -9.90 6.65
CA LEU A 354 -17.56 -9.44 6.61
C LEU A 354 -18.56 -10.55 6.95
N CYS A 355 -18.18 -11.80 6.72
CA CYS A 355 -18.95 -12.96 7.17
C CYS A 355 -18.86 -13.19 8.68
N ARG A 356 -18.02 -12.42 9.42
CA ARG A 356 -17.85 -12.47 10.88
C ARG A 356 -17.45 -13.86 11.40
N PRO A 357 -16.26 -14.36 11.03
CA PRO A 357 -15.80 -15.69 11.41
C PRO A 357 -15.72 -15.83 12.93
N ARG A 358 -16.20 -16.97 13.44
CA ARG A 358 -16.28 -17.30 14.87
C ARG A 358 -14.92 -17.36 15.59
N SER A 359 -13.83 -17.63 14.87
CA SER A 359 -12.48 -17.77 15.44
C SER A 359 -11.43 -17.41 14.39
N VAL A 360 -10.18 -17.21 14.83
CA VAL A 360 -9.03 -17.00 13.92
C VAL A 360 -8.80 -18.24 13.05
N THR A 361 -8.92 -19.45 13.59
CA THR A 361 -8.77 -20.68 12.80
C THR A 361 -9.84 -20.79 11.72
N HIS A 362 -11.10 -20.47 12.05
CA HIS A 362 -12.18 -20.43 11.08
C HIS A 362 -11.95 -19.33 10.02
N PHE A 363 -11.42 -18.18 10.42
CA PHE A 363 -11.03 -17.11 9.50
C PHE A 363 -9.94 -17.58 8.51
N LEU A 364 -8.90 -18.27 8.99
CA LEU A 364 -7.82 -18.80 8.15
C LEU A 364 -8.35 -19.87 7.18
N ALA A 365 -9.11 -20.84 7.68
CA ALA A 365 -9.67 -21.92 6.88
C ALA A 365 -10.66 -21.41 5.82
N ALA A 366 -11.57 -20.50 6.20
CA ALA A 366 -12.51 -19.90 5.25
C ALA A 366 -11.80 -19.02 4.21
N SER A 367 -10.73 -18.32 4.58
CA SER A 367 -9.92 -17.54 3.63
C SER A 367 -9.18 -18.43 2.64
N ALA A 368 -8.71 -19.61 3.05
CA ALA A 368 -8.15 -20.60 2.15
C ALA A 368 -9.22 -21.15 1.19
N GLY A 369 -10.37 -21.60 1.71
CA GLY A 369 -11.45 -22.15 0.88
C GLY A 369 -12.01 -21.15 -0.14
N LEU A 370 -12.34 -19.94 0.30
CA LEU A 370 -12.81 -18.88 -0.61
C LEU A 370 -11.68 -18.40 -1.54
N GLY A 371 -10.43 -18.50 -1.13
CA GLY A 371 -9.26 -18.18 -1.97
C GLY A 371 -9.14 -19.11 -3.16
N ALA A 372 -9.31 -20.41 -2.92
CA ALA A 372 -9.32 -21.44 -3.96
C ALA A 372 -10.39 -21.15 -5.00
N LEU A 373 -11.64 -20.95 -4.56
CA LEU A 373 -12.78 -20.70 -5.43
C LEU A 373 -12.67 -19.37 -6.18
N ALA A 374 -12.15 -18.33 -5.53
CA ALA A 374 -11.97 -17.03 -6.16
C ALA A 374 -10.94 -17.08 -7.29
N LEU A 375 -9.79 -17.75 -7.08
CA LEU A 375 -8.78 -17.87 -8.14
C LEU A 375 -9.24 -18.80 -9.26
N PHE A 376 -9.90 -19.91 -8.94
CA PHE A 376 -10.50 -20.79 -9.94
C PHE A 376 -11.53 -20.05 -10.80
N ALA A 377 -12.45 -19.29 -10.19
CA ALA A 377 -13.43 -18.51 -10.93
C ALA A 377 -12.79 -17.41 -11.81
N ALA A 378 -11.74 -16.74 -11.29
CA ALA A 378 -11.02 -15.74 -12.06
C ALA A 378 -10.24 -16.36 -13.24
N ASP A 379 -9.63 -17.53 -13.05
CA ASP A 379 -8.92 -18.23 -14.13
C ASP A 379 -9.89 -18.76 -15.19
N ALA A 380 -11.04 -19.33 -14.80
CA ALA A 380 -12.08 -19.75 -15.72
C ALA A 380 -12.64 -18.55 -16.52
N LEU A 381 -12.87 -17.42 -15.87
CA LEU A 381 -13.28 -16.19 -16.56
C LEU A 381 -12.19 -15.65 -17.50
N ALA A 382 -10.91 -15.73 -17.11
CA ALA A 382 -9.80 -15.33 -17.96
C ALA A 382 -9.71 -16.18 -19.24
N GLN A 383 -9.98 -17.49 -19.13
CA GLN A 383 -10.06 -18.39 -20.28
C GLN A 383 -11.20 -17.99 -21.21
N LEU A 384 -12.42 -17.84 -20.67
CA LEU A 384 -13.59 -17.41 -21.44
C LEU A 384 -13.35 -16.07 -22.17
N LEU A 385 -12.77 -15.08 -21.47
CA LEU A 385 -12.45 -13.79 -22.08
C LEU A 385 -11.37 -13.90 -23.16
N SER A 386 -10.40 -14.80 -22.99
CA SER A 386 -9.36 -15.02 -23.99
C SER A 386 -9.92 -15.63 -25.27
N GLU A 387 -10.84 -16.58 -25.13
CA GLU A 387 -11.51 -17.23 -26.26
C GLU A 387 -12.45 -16.28 -27.01
N LEU A 388 -13.27 -15.51 -26.28
CA LEU A 388 -14.20 -14.56 -26.89
C LEU A 388 -13.50 -13.38 -27.56
N GLY A 389 -12.41 -12.89 -26.97
CA GLY A 389 -11.70 -11.68 -27.42
C GLY A 389 -10.58 -11.94 -28.43
N GLY A 390 -10.13 -13.19 -28.59
CA GLY A 390 -8.94 -13.53 -29.40
C GLY A 390 -7.63 -12.94 -28.86
N THR A 391 -7.63 -12.43 -27.61
CA THR A 391 -6.49 -11.81 -26.95
C THR A 391 -6.14 -12.58 -25.69
N LEU A 392 -4.85 -12.71 -25.36
CA LEU A 392 -4.42 -13.42 -24.17
C LEU A 392 -4.77 -12.61 -22.91
N VAL A 393 -5.65 -13.15 -22.06
CA VAL A 393 -6.03 -12.54 -20.78
C VAL A 393 -5.44 -13.33 -19.61
N PRO A 394 -4.46 -12.78 -18.88
CA PRO A 394 -3.89 -13.45 -17.71
C PRO A 394 -4.86 -13.47 -16.52
N ALA A 395 -4.92 -14.59 -15.80
CA ALA A 395 -5.78 -14.75 -14.63
C ALA A 395 -5.45 -13.76 -13.50
N GLY A 396 -4.17 -13.44 -13.28
CA GLY A 396 -3.77 -12.46 -12.26
C GLY A 396 -4.34 -11.07 -12.55
N ALA A 397 -4.35 -10.64 -13.81
CA ALA A 397 -4.99 -9.39 -14.22
C ALA A 397 -6.50 -9.40 -13.99
N VAL A 398 -7.20 -10.51 -14.28
CA VAL A 398 -8.64 -10.68 -14.00
C VAL A 398 -8.93 -10.61 -12.50
N THR A 399 -8.11 -11.25 -11.66
CA THR A 399 -8.29 -11.17 -10.19
C THR A 399 -8.17 -9.74 -9.68
N ALA A 400 -7.29 -8.92 -10.25
CA ALA A 400 -7.12 -7.52 -9.87
C ALA A 400 -8.24 -6.62 -10.42
N LEU A 401 -8.69 -6.89 -11.65
CA LEU A 401 -9.83 -6.21 -12.29
C LEU A 401 -11.10 -6.31 -11.45
N PHE A 402 -11.42 -7.48 -10.91
CA PHE A 402 -12.61 -7.67 -10.06
C PHE A 402 -12.32 -7.46 -8.56
N GLY A 403 -11.12 -7.83 -8.10
CA GLY A 403 -10.73 -7.73 -6.70
C GLY A 403 -10.62 -6.29 -6.20
N ALA A 404 -10.18 -5.34 -7.04
CA ALA A 404 -10.03 -3.95 -6.64
C ALA A 404 -11.36 -3.25 -6.35
N PRO A 405 -12.39 -3.32 -7.22
CA PRO A 405 -13.73 -2.82 -6.91
C PRO A 405 -14.36 -3.48 -5.66
N VAL A 406 -14.18 -4.80 -5.50
CA VAL A 406 -14.71 -5.50 -4.31
C VAL A 406 -14.04 -4.96 -3.05
N LEU A 407 -12.71 -4.99 -2.97
CA LEU A 407 -11.96 -4.53 -1.80
C LEU A 407 -12.31 -3.09 -1.41
N PHE A 408 -12.51 -2.23 -2.41
CA PHE A 408 -13.01 -0.87 -2.23
C PHE A 408 -14.39 -0.80 -1.58
N LEU A 409 -15.37 -1.53 -2.11
CA LEU A 409 -16.71 -1.57 -1.54
C LEU A 409 -16.70 -2.12 -0.11
N LEU A 410 -15.80 -3.04 0.22
CA LEU A 410 -15.68 -3.57 1.57
C LEU A 410 -15.08 -2.55 2.54
N LEU A 411 -13.97 -1.91 2.14
CA LEU A 411 -13.25 -1.01 3.01
C LEU A 411 -13.99 0.32 3.23
N SER A 412 -14.79 0.77 2.25
CA SER A 412 -15.67 1.94 2.40
C SER A 412 -16.76 1.76 3.47
N ARG A 413 -17.07 0.51 3.86
CA ARG A 413 -18.04 0.17 4.92
C ARG A 413 -17.40 0.01 6.30
N THR A 414 -16.07 -0.07 6.38
CA THR A 414 -15.36 -0.21 7.67
C THR A 414 -14.88 1.16 8.14
N ARG A 415 -15.17 1.50 9.40
CA ARG A 415 -14.61 2.72 10.01
C ARG A 415 -13.13 2.46 10.23
N LEU A 416 -12.27 3.05 9.40
CA LEU A 416 -10.87 3.24 9.75
C LEU A 416 -10.85 4.22 10.91
N THR A 417 -10.94 3.72 12.14
CA THR A 417 -10.72 4.53 13.34
C THR A 417 -9.26 4.97 13.33
N GLY A 418 -9.00 6.14 12.74
CA GLY A 418 -7.72 6.81 12.88
C GLY A 418 -7.41 6.90 14.38
N ARG A 419 -6.24 6.39 14.78
CA ARG A 419 -5.77 6.62 16.14
C ARG A 419 -5.80 8.13 16.38
N PRO A 420 -6.31 8.63 17.52
CA PRO A 420 -6.05 10.01 17.89
C PRO A 420 -4.54 10.22 17.85
N ASN A 421 -4.09 11.21 17.09
CA ASN A 421 -2.68 11.59 17.09
C ASN A 421 -2.29 11.79 18.56
N PRO A 422 -1.20 11.16 19.05
CA PRO A 422 -0.71 11.46 20.37
C PRO A 422 -0.54 12.98 20.47
N PRO A 423 -0.95 13.61 21.59
CA PRO A 423 -0.84 15.05 21.72
C PRO A 423 0.61 15.47 21.44
N LEU A 424 0.77 16.44 20.54
CA LEU A 424 2.06 17.01 20.20
C LEU A 424 2.78 17.38 21.49
N ARG A 425 3.90 16.70 21.79
CA ARG A 425 4.85 17.18 22.79
C ARG A 425 5.44 18.48 22.24
N MET A 426 4.93 19.61 22.71
CA MET A 426 5.55 20.91 22.50
C MET A 426 6.91 20.90 23.18
N THR A 427 7.96 20.58 22.43
CA THR A 427 9.33 20.76 22.90
C THR A 427 9.67 22.24 22.76
N ALA A 428 9.61 22.96 23.88
CA ALA A 428 10.06 24.34 24.00
C ALA A 428 11.60 24.40 23.92
N GLY A 429 12.15 24.24 22.72
CA GLY A 429 13.57 24.47 22.46
C GLY A 429 13.81 25.87 21.90
N ARG A 430 14.82 26.59 22.41
CA ARG A 430 15.25 27.89 21.87
C ARG A 430 15.47 27.80 20.35
N PHE A 431 14.76 28.64 19.59
CA PHE A 431 14.79 28.67 18.14
C PHE A 431 16.03 29.42 17.66
N ARG A 432 16.98 28.71 17.03
CA ARG A 432 18.07 29.32 16.27
C ARG A 432 17.74 29.10 14.81
N ASP A 433 17.47 30.13 14.00
CA ASP A 433 16.96 30.04 12.61
C ASP A 433 17.85 29.19 11.66
N PRO A 434 17.61 27.88 11.49
CA PRO A 434 18.42 27.05 10.60
C PRO A 434 17.83 26.99 9.18
N GLY A 435 16.57 27.43 9.04
CA GLY A 435 15.74 27.23 7.85
C GLY A 435 16.29 27.96 6.63
N ARG A 436 16.69 29.24 6.79
CA ARG A 436 17.28 30.04 5.70
C ARG A 436 18.59 29.47 5.19
N ARG A 437 19.46 28.98 6.09
CA ARG A 437 20.73 28.35 5.72
C ARG A 437 20.49 27.04 4.95
N LEU A 438 19.54 26.23 5.42
CA LEU A 438 19.15 25.00 4.72
C LEU A 438 18.59 25.28 3.32
N THR A 439 17.66 26.23 3.18
CA THR A 439 17.08 26.55 1.87
C THR A 439 18.13 27.14 0.92
N ALA A 440 19.04 27.98 1.41
CA ALA A 440 20.15 28.50 0.60
C ALA A 440 21.10 27.37 0.15
N PHE A 441 21.41 26.42 1.03
CA PHE A 441 22.22 25.26 0.72
C PHE A 441 21.56 24.36 -0.34
N LEU A 442 20.27 24.04 -0.18
CA LEU A 442 19.51 23.28 -1.18
C LEU A 442 19.42 24.01 -2.52
N PHE A 443 19.24 25.34 -2.50
CA PHE A 443 19.25 26.13 -3.73
C PHE A 443 20.61 26.08 -4.43
N ALA A 444 21.71 26.20 -3.69
CA ALA A 444 23.06 26.06 -4.25
C ALA A 444 23.28 24.67 -4.88
N ILE A 445 22.84 23.59 -4.20
CA ILE A 445 22.88 22.23 -4.77
C ILE A 445 22.06 22.15 -6.06
N LEU A 446 20.87 22.74 -6.09
CA LEU A 446 20.03 22.73 -7.29
C LEU A 446 20.70 23.44 -8.46
N VAL A 447 21.30 24.62 -8.24
CA VAL A 447 22.05 25.35 -9.27
C VAL A 447 23.18 24.48 -9.82
N VAL A 448 23.98 23.86 -8.95
CA VAL A 448 25.05 22.95 -9.37
C VAL A 448 24.47 21.75 -10.15
N ALA A 449 23.39 21.14 -9.68
CA ALA A 449 22.76 20.01 -10.36
C ALA A 449 22.26 20.38 -11.76
N VAL A 450 21.67 21.57 -11.94
CA VAL A 450 21.21 22.07 -13.24
C VAL A 450 22.39 22.34 -14.17
N LEU A 451 23.44 22.99 -13.68
CA LEU A 451 24.65 23.26 -14.47
C LEU A 451 25.31 21.94 -14.93
N VAL A 452 25.46 20.98 -14.03
CA VAL A 452 25.98 19.65 -14.36
C VAL A 452 25.07 18.96 -15.38
N ALA A 453 23.74 19.02 -15.20
CA ALA A 453 22.79 18.39 -16.10
C ALA A 453 22.82 19.00 -17.53
N LEU A 454 23.04 20.30 -17.66
CA LEU A 454 23.12 20.98 -18.96
C LEU A 454 24.48 20.77 -19.62
N LEU A 455 25.57 20.95 -18.88
CA LEU A 455 26.92 21.07 -19.43
C LEU A 455 27.66 19.74 -19.45
N VAL A 456 27.52 18.90 -18.43
CA VAL A 456 28.31 17.66 -18.32
C VAL A 456 27.57 16.51 -18.99
N GLY A 457 28.18 15.93 -20.00
CA GLY A 457 27.67 14.73 -20.67
C GLY A 457 28.73 13.65 -20.82
N ARG A 458 28.28 12.49 -21.30
CA ARG A 458 29.17 11.40 -21.69
C ARG A 458 28.82 11.02 -23.13
N THR A 459 29.83 10.95 -23.98
CA THR A 459 29.76 10.50 -25.37
C THR A 459 30.37 9.10 -25.49
N GLY A 460 30.33 8.52 -26.70
CA GLY A 460 30.98 7.24 -26.96
C GLY A 460 32.51 7.26 -26.74
N THR A 461 33.13 8.44 -26.80
CA THR A 461 34.58 8.65 -26.66
C THR A 461 35.03 9.03 -25.25
N GLY A 462 34.12 9.46 -24.36
CA GLY A 462 34.48 9.81 -22.98
C GLY A 462 33.52 10.79 -22.31
N TRP A 463 34.01 11.42 -21.25
CA TRP A 463 33.31 12.52 -20.59
C TRP A 463 33.62 13.84 -21.29
N GLU A 464 32.61 14.67 -21.48
CA GLU A 464 32.74 15.93 -22.19
C GLU A 464 31.95 17.03 -21.48
N ILE A 465 32.55 18.22 -21.42
CA ILE A 465 31.90 19.43 -20.95
C ILE A 465 31.48 20.20 -22.19
N LEU A 466 30.17 20.29 -22.37
CA LEU A 466 29.54 20.93 -23.52
C LEU A 466 29.77 22.45 -23.44
N ASP A 467 30.17 23.07 -24.54
CA ASP A 467 30.15 24.52 -24.67
C ASP A 467 28.75 24.96 -25.15
N PRO A 468 27.95 25.69 -24.34
CA PRO A 468 26.61 26.11 -24.74
C PRO A 468 26.55 26.91 -26.04
N PHE A 469 27.64 27.61 -26.38
CA PHE A 469 27.71 28.46 -27.56
C PHE A 469 28.32 27.73 -28.77
N GLY A 470 29.21 26.76 -28.53
CA GLY A 470 29.77 25.90 -29.58
C GLY A 470 28.83 24.76 -30.01
N ASP A 471 28.10 24.17 -29.06
CA ASP A 471 27.26 22.98 -29.24
C ASP A 471 25.76 23.31 -29.09
N GLU A 472 25.33 24.42 -29.70
CA GLU A 472 23.98 24.98 -29.53
C GLU A 472 22.87 23.94 -29.75
N ALA A 473 22.99 23.09 -30.77
CA ALA A 473 21.99 22.05 -31.07
C ALA A 473 21.82 21.04 -29.92
N VAL A 474 22.92 20.62 -29.28
CA VAL A 474 22.88 19.70 -28.13
C VAL A 474 22.35 20.42 -26.89
N PHE A 475 22.70 21.70 -26.72
CA PHE A 475 22.15 22.52 -25.63
C PHE A 475 20.63 22.70 -25.74
N LEU A 476 20.12 23.01 -26.95
CA LEU A 476 18.70 23.22 -27.22
C LEU A 476 17.86 21.94 -27.02
N THR A 477 18.45 20.76 -27.17
CA THR A 477 17.78 19.48 -26.86
C THR A 477 17.85 19.13 -25.37
N ARG A 478 18.91 19.53 -24.66
CA ARG A 478 19.05 19.31 -23.20
C ARG A 478 18.19 20.25 -22.36
N LEU A 479 18.06 21.51 -22.76
CA LEU A 479 17.33 22.52 -22.00
C LEU A 479 15.88 22.13 -21.66
N PRO A 480 14.99 21.78 -22.62
CA PRO A 480 13.61 21.42 -22.31
C PRO A 480 13.54 20.18 -21.42
N ARG A 481 14.46 19.23 -21.61
CA ARG A 481 14.53 18.01 -20.83
C ARG A 481 14.90 18.24 -19.37
N VAL A 482 15.97 19.00 -19.12
CA VAL A 482 16.42 19.36 -17.76
C VAL A 482 15.37 20.22 -17.06
N LEU A 483 14.79 21.18 -17.78
CA LEU A 483 13.73 22.04 -17.25
C LEU A 483 12.48 21.23 -16.89
N GLY A 484 12.05 20.33 -17.77
CA GLY A 484 10.95 19.41 -17.51
C GLY A 484 11.18 18.54 -16.28
N ALA A 485 12.35 17.89 -16.19
CA ALA A 485 12.75 17.08 -15.04
C ALA A 485 12.69 17.87 -13.73
N LEU A 486 13.28 19.07 -13.71
CA LEU A 486 13.27 19.98 -12.56
C LEU A 486 11.84 20.33 -12.12
N LEU A 487 11.00 20.77 -13.08
CA LEU A 487 9.66 21.28 -12.79
C LEU A 487 8.69 20.15 -12.39
N ALA A 488 8.78 18.98 -13.02
CA ALA A 488 7.98 17.82 -12.65
C ALA A 488 8.40 17.26 -11.29
N GLY A 489 9.70 17.19 -11.00
CA GLY A 489 10.21 16.80 -9.69
C GLY A 489 9.67 17.70 -8.58
N ALA A 490 9.68 19.02 -8.80
CA ALA A 490 9.10 19.99 -7.88
C ALA A 490 7.57 19.86 -7.75
N ALA A 491 6.85 19.71 -8.86
CA ALA A 491 5.38 19.58 -8.88
C ALA A 491 4.89 18.32 -8.14
N VAL A 492 5.51 17.16 -8.39
CA VAL A 492 5.18 15.90 -7.70
C VAL A 492 5.55 15.97 -6.23
N ALA A 493 6.69 16.58 -5.88
CA ALA A 493 7.09 16.80 -4.49
C ALA A 493 6.10 17.69 -3.73
N LEU A 494 5.64 18.79 -4.34
CA LEU A 494 4.62 19.66 -3.75
C LEU A 494 3.29 18.94 -3.62
N SER A 495 2.85 18.22 -4.66
CA SER A 495 1.65 17.38 -4.61
C SER A 495 1.70 16.38 -3.45
N GLY A 496 2.83 15.68 -3.29
CA GLY A 496 3.03 14.74 -2.20
C GLY A 496 2.99 15.39 -0.82
N LEU A 497 3.59 16.57 -0.64
CA LEU A 497 3.46 17.32 0.62
C LEU A 497 1.99 17.65 0.93
N LEU A 498 1.22 18.09 -0.07
CA LEU A 498 -0.20 18.43 0.11
C LEU A 498 -1.03 17.19 0.46
N VAL A 499 -0.80 16.06 -0.21
CA VAL A 499 -1.48 14.79 0.09
C VAL A 499 -1.12 14.30 1.50
N GLN A 500 0.15 14.33 1.90
CA GLN A 500 0.56 13.95 3.26
C GLN A 500 -0.12 14.82 4.34
N LYS A 501 -0.28 16.12 4.06
CA LYS A 501 -1.00 17.06 4.95
C LYS A 501 -2.47 16.77 5.08
N ILE A 502 -3.15 16.46 3.97
CA ILE A 502 -4.57 16.12 3.98
C ILE A 502 -4.80 14.81 4.72
N VAL A 503 -3.97 13.81 4.45
CA VAL A 503 -4.13 12.46 5.00
C VAL A 503 -3.70 12.37 6.46
N GLY A 504 -2.77 13.21 6.89
CA GLY A 504 -2.11 13.06 8.18
C GLY A 504 -1.21 11.82 8.23
N ASN A 505 -0.83 11.32 7.05
CA ASN A 505 0.11 10.22 6.91
C ASN A 505 1.27 10.69 6.03
N ASP A 506 2.43 10.71 6.66
CA ASP A 506 3.73 11.05 6.10
C ASP A 506 4.17 10.22 4.89
N LEU A 507 3.42 9.18 4.58
CA LEU A 507 3.73 8.18 3.56
C LEU A 507 2.62 8.09 2.52
N ALA A 508 1.67 9.02 2.58
CA ALA A 508 0.74 9.21 1.50
C ALA A 508 1.51 9.75 0.27
N SER A 509 1.29 9.10 -0.87
CA SER A 509 1.82 9.48 -2.18
C SER A 509 0.66 9.96 -3.06
N PRO A 510 0.88 10.94 -3.96
CA PRO A 510 -0.15 11.34 -4.91
C PRO A 510 -0.57 10.22 -5.87
N GLU A 511 0.24 9.17 -6.01
CA GLU A 511 -0.14 7.97 -6.78
C GLU A 511 -1.32 7.22 -6.19
N LEU A 512 -1.57 7.34 -4.88
CA LEU A 512 -2.71 6.73 -4.22
C LEU A 512 -4.05 7.31 -4.72
N LEU A 513 -4.02 8.38 -5.53
CA LEU A 513 -5.19 8.96 -6.17
C LEU A 513 -5.58 8.23 -7.48
N GLY A 514 -4.81 7.25 -7.93
CA GLY A 514 -5.06 6.49 -9.17
C GLY A 514 -4.68 7.23 -10.45
N ILE A 515 -4.12 8.45 -10.33
CA ILE A 515 -3.78 9.34 -11.46
C ILE A 515 -2.89 8.64 -12.49
N SER A 516 -1.84 7.94 -12.04
CA SER A 516 -0.90 7.23 -12.92
C SER A 516 -1.58 6.10 -13.70
N GLY A 517 -2.47 5.33 -13.05
CA GLY A 517 -3.25 4.27 -13.70
C GLY A 517 -4.23 4.84 -14.73
N GLY A 518 -4.86 5.98 -14.42
CA GLY A 518 -5.69 6.74 -15.36
C GLY A 518 -4.93 7.21 -16.59
N ALA A 519 -3.76 7.80 -16.39
CA ALA A 519 -2.92 8.26 -17.49
C ALA A 519 -2.46 7.10 -18.38
N ALA A 520 -1.98 6.01 -17.77
CA ALA A 520 -1.55 4.82 -18.49
C ALA A 520 -2.70 4.18 -19.28
N ALA A 521 -3.89 4.04 -18.70
CA ALA A 521 -5.06 3.51 -19.39
C ALA A 521 -5.49 4.39 -20.58
N GLY A 522 -5.44 5.72 -20.44
CA GLY A 522 -5.72 6.64 -21.54
C GLY A 522 -4.73 6.49 -22.70
N ILE A 523 -3.43 6.38 -22.39
CA ILE A 523 -2.37 6.19 -23.40
C ILE A 523 -2.49 4.85 -24.10
N VAL A 524 -2.74 3.78 -23.35
CA VAL A 524 -2.97 2.44 -23.89
C VAL A 524 -4.19 2.43 -24.81
N PHE A 525 -5.27 3.12 -24.43
CA PHE A 525 -6.45 3.28 -25.27
C PHE A 525 -6.11 3.99 -26.60
N ALA A 526 -5.39 5.11 -26.55
CA ALA A 526 -4.98 5.82 -27.76
C ALA A 526 -4.06 4.99 -28.66
N ALA A 527 -3.09 4.28 -28.07
CA ALA A 527 -2.12 3.49 -28.81
C ALA A 527 -2.75 2.25 -29.46
N LEU A 528 -3.49 1.45 -28.69
CA LEU A 528 -3.94 0.13 -29.12
C LEU A 528 -5.36 0.11 -29.69
N VAL A 529 -6.25 1.00 -29.24
CA VAL A 529 -7.63 1.05 -29.74
C VAL A 529 -7.76 2.00 -30.91
N LEU A 530 -7.17 3.20 -30.81
CA LEU A 530 -7.21 4.17 -31.91
C LEU A 530 -6.08 3.98 -32.94
N GLY A 531 -5.04 3.20 -32.60
CA GLY A 531 -3.89 2.99 -33.48
C GLY A 531 -3.02 4.24 -33.66
N VAL A 532 -3.17 5.27 -32.82
CA VAL A 532 -2.48 6.55 -32.98
C VAL A 532 -1.36 6.70 -31.95
N LEU A 533 -0.13 6.68 -32.44
CA LEU A 533 1.09 6.83 -31.63
C LEU A 533 1.64 8.26 -31.62
N SER A 534 0.91 9.24 -32.16
CA SER A 534 1.32 10.64 -32.12
C SER A 534 1.41 11.10 -30.66
N ARG A 535 2.49 11.79 -30.31
CA ARG A 535 2.65 12.24 -28.92
C ARG A 535 1.51 13.14 -28.46
N ALA A 536 1.03 14.05 -29.32
CA ALA A 536 -0.05 14.94 -28.97
C ALA A 536 -1.31 14.17 -28.56
N THR A 537 -1.67 13.10 -29.29
CA THR A 537 -2.81 12.25 -28.92
C THR A 537 -2.54 11.47 -27.64
N LEU A 538 -1.35 10.88 -27.47
CA LEU A 538 -1.01 10.18 -26.23
C LEU A 538 -1.09 11.12 -25.00
N VAL A 539 -0.63 12.37 -25.13
CA VAL A 539 -0.72 13.38 -24.08
C VAL A 539 -2.18 13.75 -23.79
N VAL A 540 -3.00 13.98 -24.81
CA VAL A 540 -4.41 14.31 -24.63
C VAL A 540 -5.17 13.18 -23.94
N PHE A 541 -5.02 11.95 -24.41
CA PHE A 541 -5.72 10.79 -23.84
C PHE A 541 -5.21 10.41 -22.46
N GLY A 542 -3.89 10.49 -22.22
CA GLY A 542 -3.34 10.31 -20.88
C GLY A 542 -3.87 11.37 -19.91
N MET A 543 -3.98 12.64 -20.35
CA MET A 543 -4.50 13.71 -19.49
C MET A 543 -5.98 13.52 -19.21
N ALA A 544 -6.77 13.13 -20.22
CA ALA A 544 -8.18 12.80 -20.06
C ALA A 544 -8.37 11.64 -19.07
N GLY A 545 -7.55 10.58 -19.15
CA GLY A 545 -7.58 9.45 -18.22
C GLY A 545 -7.21 9.83 -16.78
N ALA A 546 -6.16 10.64 -16.60
CA ALA A 546 -5.73 11.16 -15.30
C ALA A 546 -6.80 12.05 -14.63
N ILE A 547 -7.36 12.99 -15.39
CA ILE A 547 -8.42 13.90 -14.93
C ILE A 547 -9.70 13.11 -14.65
N GLY A 548 -10.11 12.22 -15.55
CA GLY A 548 -11.29 11.37 -15.39
C GLY A 548 -11.20 10.53 -14.11
N THR A 549 -10.04 9.91 -13.86
CA THR A 549 -9.79 9.13 -12.64
C THR A 549 -9.91 10.00 -11.39
N THR A 550 -9.28 11.18 -11.40
CA THR A 550 -9.37 12.15 -10.30
C THR A 550 -10.83 12.57 -10.03
N LEU A 551 -11.60 12.86 -11.09
CA LEU A 551 -12.99 13.26 -10.97
C LEU A 551 -13.87 12.15 -10.40
N ILE A 552 -13.66 10.89 -10.80
CA ILE A 552 -14.38 9.73 -10.27
C ILE A 552 -14.08 9.56 -8.77
N VAL A 553 -12.81 9.64 -8.37
CA VAL A 553 -12.39 9.56 -6.96
C VAL A 553 -13.01 10.67 -6.13
N LEU A 554 -12.97 11.92 -6.63
CA LEU A 554 -13.56 13.07 -5.93
C LEU A 554 -15.09 12.97 -5.85
N TRP A 555 -15.75 12.54 -6.92
CA TRP A 555 -17.19 12.35 -6.96
C TRP A 555 -17.64 11.30 -5.93
N PHE A 556 -16.92 10.18 -5.87
CA PHE A 556 -17.17 9.15 -4.88
C PHE A 556 -16.95 9.69 -3.46
N ALA A 557 -15.81 10.33 -3.21
CA ALA A 557 -15.45 10.84 -1.89
C ALA A 557 -16.45 11.85 -1.31
N ARG A 558 -17.09 12.67 -2.17
CA ARG A 558 -18.11 13.64 -1.75
C ARG A 558 -19.32 12.99 -1.08
N ARG A 559 -19.61 11.72 -1.38
CA ARG A 559 -20.75 10.98 -0.81
C ARG A 559 -20.45 10.35 0.56
N HIS A 560 -19.18 10.32 0.99
CA HIS A 560 -18.78 9.68 2.25
C HIS A 560 -18.49 10.70 3.36
N ARG A 561 -18.82 10.31 4.61
CA ARG A 561 -18.58 11.15 5.81
C ARG A 561 -17.09 11.38 6.07
N ASP A 562 -16.28 10.34 5.87
CA ASP A 562 -14.82 10.41 5.97
C ASP A 562 -14.21 10.49 4.57
N GLN A 563 -14.00 11.72 4.11
CA GLN A 563 -13.57 12.01 2.74
C GLN A 563 -12.15 11.52 2.47
N ILE A 564 -11.25 11.57 3.45
CA ILE A 564 -9.84 11.21 3.27
C ILE A 564 -9.71 9.71 3.04
N ALA A 565 -10.33 8.92 3.92
CA ALA A 565 -10.35 7.46 3.79
C ALA A 565 -11.00 7.04 2.46
N ALA A 566 -12.10 7.69 2.08
CA ALA A 566 -12.79 7.41 0.82
C ALA A 566 -11.94 7.74 -0.41
N VAL A 567 -11.25 8.89 -0.43
CA VAL A 567 -10.35 9.29 -1.53
C VAL A 567 -9.23 8.28 -1.72
N LEU A 568 -8.52 7.93 -0.64
CA LEU A 568 -7.38 7.01 -0.72
C LEU A 568 -7.81 5.63 -1.19
N LEU A 569 -8.92 5.15 -0.64
CA LEU A 569 -9.41 3.83 -0.96
C LEU A 569 -9.93 3.77 -2.41
N ALA A 570 -10.65 4.80 -2.85
CA ALA A 570 -11.14 4.91 -4.22
C ALA A 570 -9.98 5.03 -5.21
N GLY A 571 -9.00 5.87 -4.91
CA GLY A 571 -7.85 6.08 -5.78
C GLY A 571 -6.98 4.82 -5.92
N ILE A 572 -6.69 4.11 -4.82
CA ILE A 572 -5.95 2.84 -4.87
C ILE A 572 -6.74 1.80 -5.67
N ALA A 573 -8.02 1.63 -5.40
CA ALA A 573 -8.81 0.60 -6.07
C ALA A 573 -9.01 0.89 -7.56
N LEU A 574 -9.37 2.13 -7.90
CA LEU A 574 -9.53 2.53 -9.29
C LEU A 574 -8.18 2.49 -10.03
N GLY A 575 -7.09 2.90 -9.39
CA GLY A 575 -5.75 2.82 -9.94
C GLY A 575 -5.36 1.37 -10.29
N ILE A 576 -5.64 0.41 -9.41
CA ILE A 576 -5.31 -1.00 -9.67
C ILE A 576 -6.26 -1.62 -10.70
N PHE A 577 -7.54 -1.25 -10.69
CA PHE A 577 -8.46 -1.62 -11.76
C PHE A 577 -7.92 -1.20 -13.13
N LEU A 578 -7.49 0.06 -13.26
CA LEU A 578 -6.92 0.60 -14.49
C LEU A 578 -5.56 -0.03 -14.85
N ASP A 579 -4.69 -0.27 -13.86
CA ASP A 579 -3.42 -0.99 -14.05
C ASP A 579 -3.64 -2.41 -14.59
N SER A 580 -4.72 -3.07 -14.18
CA SER A 580 -5.08 -4.41 -14.67
C SER A 580 -5.45 -4.38 -16.15
N ILE A 581 -6.20 -3.36 -16.59
CA ILE A 581 -6.52 -3.14 -18.01
C ILE A 581 -5.24 -2.89 -18.81
N VAL A 582 -4.37 -2.01 -18.29
CA VAL A 582 -3.06 -1.71 -18.91
C VAL A 582 -2.20 -2.96 -19.04
N ARG A 583 -2.15 -3.83 -18.03
CA ARG A 583 -1.40 -5.10 -18.09
C ARG A 583 -1.94 -6.07 -19.14
N ILE A 584 -3.26 -6.23 -19.24
CA ILE A 584 -3.88 -7.08 -20.28
C ILE A 584 -3.50 -6.53 -21.66
N ALA A 585 -3.60 -5.21 -21.83
CA ALA A 585 -3.28 -4.56 -23.09
C ALA A 585 -1.79 -4.69 -23.46
N LEU A 586 -0.89 -4.51 -22.49
CA LEU A 586 0.57 -4.67 -22.69
C LEU A 586 0.97 -6.08 -23.12
N VAL A 587 0.34 -7.12 -22.55
CA VAL A 587 0.59 -8.51 -22.94
C VAL A 587 0.26 -8.75 -24.43
N ASN A 588 -0.68 -7.98 -24.97
CA ASN A 588 -1.13 -8.08 -26.36
C ASN A 588 -0.57 -6.98 -27.27
N ALA A 589 0.30 -6.09 -26.77
CA ALA A 589 0.74 -4.89 -27.50
C ALA A 589 1.80 -5.16 -28.59
N GLY A 590 2.36 -6.36 -28.66
CA GLY A 590 3.40 -6.72 -29.64
C GLY A 590 4.58 -5.74 -29.63
N MET A 591 4.95 -5.21 -30.79
CA MET A 591 6.06 -4.24 -30.94
C MET A 591 5.81 -2.88 -30.27
N GLN A 592 4.57 -2.57 -29.89
CA GLN A 592 4.23 -1.30 -29.23
C GLN A 592 4.52 -1.34 -27.71
N ALA A 593 4.76 -2.52 -27.14
CA ALA A 593 5.03 -2.70 -25.72
C ALA A 593 6.24 -1.84 -25.26
N ALA A 594 7.35 -1.86 -26.01
CA ALA A 594 8.55 -1.06 -25.75
C ALA A 594 8.25 0.43 -25.54
N ALA A 595 7.46 1.01 -26.45
CA ALA A 595 7.13 2.43 -26.45
C ALA A 595 6.25 2.78 -25.23
N LEU A 596 5.25 1.94 -24.94
CA LEU A 596 4.38 2.10 -23.78
C LEU A 596 5.15 1.96 -22.47
N LEU A 597 6.08 1.01 -22.37
CA LEU A 597 6.94 0.81 -21.20
C LEU A 597 7.90 1.97 -20.98
N THR A 598 8.52 2.46 -22.06
CA THR A 598 9.39 3.63 -22.01
C THR A 598 8.63 4.82 -21.44
N TRP A 599 7.37 5.02 -21.83
CA TRP A 599 6.54 6.07 -21.23
C TRP A 599 6.17 5.78 -19.76
N MET A 600 5.67 4.57 -19.46
CA MET A 600 5.26 4.17 -18.11
C MET A 600 6.41 4.20 -17.08
N SER A 601 7.66 4.10 -17.56
CA SER A 601 8.87 4.17 -16.75
C SER A 601 9.28 5.60 -16.34
N GLY A 602 8.58 6.63 -16.80
CA GLY A 602 8.87 8.02 -16.48
C GLY A 602 10.03 8.59 -17.30
N SER A 603 9.90 8.62 -18.63
CA SER A 603 10.94 9.08 -19.54
C SER A 603 10.93 10.60 -19.76
N THR A 604 12.11 11.20 -19.59
CA THR A 604 12.37 12.62 -19.87
C THR A 604 12.80 12.87 -21.31
N VAL A 605 13.06 11.81 -22.08
CA VAL A 605 13.66 11.87 -23.42
C VAL A 605 12.84 12.74 -24.36
N LEU A 606 11.52 12.60 -24.28
CA LEU A 606 10.63 13.25 -25.21
C LEU A 606 10.40 14.71 -24.81
N VAL A 607 10.54 15.13 -23.55
CA VAL A 607 10.02 16.43 -23.05
C VAL A 607 10.31 17.65 -23.96
N SER A 608 9.26 18.40 -24.30
CA SER A 608 9.35 19.62 -25.12
C SER A 608 9.37 20.90 -24.26
N LEU A 609 9.83 22.00 -24.85
CA LEU A 609 9.87 23.29 -24.16
C LEU A 609 8.48 23.83 -23.79
N PRO A 610 7.45 23.79 -24.67
CA PRO A 610 6.10 24.23 -24.32
C PRO A 610 5.49 23.45 -23.16
N GLU A 611 5.68 22.13 -23.12
CA GLU A 611 5.23 21.28 -22.00
C GLU A 611 5.92 21.68 -20.68
N SER A 612 7.23 21.94 -20.73
CA SER A 612 8.00 22.38 -19.56
C SER A 612 7.55 23.73 -19.05
N LEU A 613 7.38 24.71 -19.94
CA LEU A 613 6.91 26.05 -19.57
C LEU A 613 5.47 26.02 -19.03
N GLY A 614 4.59 25.23 -19.63
CA GLY A 614 3.22 25.03 -19.15
C GLY A 614 3.17 24.45 -17.74
N LEU A 615 4.01 23.44 -17.46
CA LEU A 615 4.14 22.87 -16.12
C LEU A 615 4.73 23.88 -15.12
N GLY A 616 5.70 24.69 -15.55
CA GLY A 616 6.27 25.77 -14.74
C GLY A 616 5.25 26.82 -14.35
N LEU A 617 4.42 27.26 -15.29
CA LEU A 617 3.33 28.20 -15.03
C LEU A 617 2.34 27.64 -14.00
N LEU A 618 1.90 26.38 -14.18
CA LEU A 618 1.01 25.72 -13.23
C LEU A 618 1.64 25.63 -11.83
N LEU A 619 2.94 25.29 -11.76
CA LEU A 619 3.66 25.19 -10.49
C LEU A 619 3.76 26.54 -9.77
N VAL A 620 4.02 27.63 -10.50
CA VAL A 620 4.05 29.00 -9.94
C VAL A 620 2.68 29.38 -9.38
N ILE A 621 1.60 29.13 -10.13
CA ILE A 621 0.23 29.39 -9.69
C ILE A 621 -0.08 28.58 -8.42
N ALA A 622 0.23 27.28 -8.43
CA ALA A 622 -0.01 26.39 -7.31
C ALA A 622 0.81 26.79 -6.06
N PHE A 623 2.08 27.15 -6.23
CA PHE A 623 2.92 27.64 -5.16
C PHE A 623 2.37 28.92 -4.55
N GLY A 624 1.95 29.89 -5.38
CA GLY A 624 1.29 31.11 -4.94
C GLY A 624 0.04 30.82 -4.11
N LEU A 625 -0.82 29.90 -4.57
CA LEU A 625 -2.03 29.48 -3.85
C LEU A 625 -1.70 28.80 -2.50
N VAL A 626 -0.67 27.95 -2.46
CA VAL A 626 -0.21 27.31 -1.21
C VAL A 626 0.35 28.35 -0.23
N VAL A 627 1.07 29.37 -0.71
CA VAL A 627 1.60 30.45 0.13
C VAL A 627 0.47 31.30 0.71
N VAL A 628 -0.55 31.64 -0.09
CA VAL A 628 -1.74 32.38 0.38
C VAL A 628 -2.52 31.55 1.40
N CYS A 629 -2.76 30.27 1.10
CA CYS A 629 -3.52 29.36 1.95
C CYS A 629 -2.68 28.69 3.05
N ARG A 630 -1.42 29.11 3.26
CA ARG A 630 -0.46 28.40 4.12
C ARG A 630 -0.94 28.17 5.54
N ARG A 631 -1.65 29.14 6.11
CA ARG A 631 -2.20 29.04 7.48
C ARG A 631 -3.32 28.01 7.52
N ALA A 632 -4.22 28.04 6.54
CA ALA A 632 -5.33 27.12 6.44
C ALA A 632 -4.86 25.66 6.27
N ILE A 633 -3.88 25.43 5.39
CA ILE A 633 -3.31 24.10 5.13
C ILE A 633 -2.51 23.62 6.34
N ALA A 634 -1.70 24.48 6.99
CA ALA A 634 -0.91 24.10 8.15
C ALA A 634 -1.76 23.66 9.34
N LEU A 635 -2.96 24.22 9.49
CA LEU A 635 -3.89 23.86 10.57
C LEU A 635 -4.46 22.44 10.42
N LEU A 636 -4.45 21.85 9.21
CA LEU A 636 -5.01 20.51 8.98
C LEU A 636 -4.29 19.41 9.79
N ASP A 637 -3.01 19.63 10.15
CA ASP A 637 -2.22 18.71 11.00
C ASP A 637 -2.80 18.52 12.41
N LEU A 638 -3.54 19.52 12.92
CA LEU A 638 -4.05 19.54 14.30
C LEU A 638 -5.31 18.70 14.49
N GLY A 639 -5.74 17.98 13.45
CA GLY A 639 -6.98 17.21 13.44
C GLY A 639 -8.21 18.09 13.24
N ALA A 640 -9.26 17.55 12.65
CA ALA A 640 -10.36 18.36 12.11
C ALA A 640 -11.17 19.17 13.17
N ALA A 641 -11.00 18.91 14.46
CA ALA A 641 -11.67 19.67 15.53
C ALA A 641 -11.10 21.09 15.68
N VAL A 642 -9.77 21.25 15.69
CA VAL A 642 -9.12 22.54 15.95
C VAL A 642 -9.37 23.55 14.82
N PRO A 643 -9.20 23.21 13.52
CA PRO A 643 -9.48 24.15 12.44
C PRO A 643 -10.96 24.52 12.35
N ARG A 644 -11.89 23.60 12.67
CA ARG A 644 -13.33 23.92 12.70
C ARG A 644 -13.64 24.94 13.78
N ALA A 645 -13.05 24.82 14.97
CA ALA A 645 -13.22 25.79 16.05
C ALA A 645 -12.68 27.19 15.66
N LEU A 646 -11.65 27.24 14.81
CA LEU A 646 -11.10 28.48 14.24
C LEU A 646 -11.89 29.01 13.02
N GLY A 647 -13.10 28.48 12.75
CA GLY A 647 -13.98 28.94 11.66
C GLY A 647 -13.61 28.43 10.27
N LEU A 648 -12.66 27.50 10.17
CA LEU A 648 -12.17 26.99 8.89
C LEU A 648 -13.16 25.98 8.29
N LYS A 649 -13.55 26.18 7.03
CA LYS A 649 -14.33 25.20 6.27
C LYS A 649 -13.45 24.01 5.89
N VAL A 650 -13.23 23.09 6.84
CA VAL A 650 -12.27 21.97 6.73
C VAL A 650 -12.48 21.16 5.47
N ARG A 651 -13.73 20.76 5.17
CA ARG A 651 -14.06 19.98 3.97
C ARG A 651 -13.70 20.70 2.67
N ALA A 652 -14.07 21.98 2.55
CA ALA A 652 -13.75 22.77 1.37
C ALA A 652 -12.25 22.96 1.20
N THR A 653 -11.53 23.21 2.29
CA THR A 653 -10.07 23.39 2.28
C THR A 653 -9.36 22.09 1.90
N GLN A 654 -9.78 20.96 2.46
CA GLN A 654 -9.25 19.63 2.10
C GLN A 654 -9.49 19.31 0.62
N MET A 655 -10.71 19.54 0.12
CA MET A 655 -11.04 19.31 -1.30
C MET A 655 -10.26 20.23 -2.24
N ALA A 656 -10.16 21.52 -1.94
CA ALA A 656 -9.38 22.46 -2.76
C ALA A 656 -7.90 22.08 -2.78
N THR A 657 -7.33 21.71 -1.64
CA THR A 657 -5.93 21.28 -1.53
C THR A 657 -5.70 19.96 -2.27
N LEU A 658 -6.67 19.04 -2.22
CA LEU A 658 -6.62 17.76 -2.93
C LEU A 658 -6.69 17.94 -4.44
N VAL A 659 -7.59 18.80 -4.93
CA VAL A 659 -7.68 19.16 -6.35
C VAL A 659 -6.37 19.76 -6.83
N LEU A 660 -5.79 20.69 -6.07
CA LEU A 660 -4.50 21.29 -6.40
C LEU A 660 -3.38 20.23 -6.48
N ALA A 661 -3.32 19.32 -5.52
CA ALA A 661 -2.35 18.23 -5.50
C ALA A 661 -2.54 17.30 -6.71
N ALA A 662 -3.78 16.94 -7.03
CA ALA A 662 -4.11 16.07 -8.16
C ALA A 662 -3.78 16.72 -9.51
N LEU A 663 -4.03 18.03 -9.66
CA LEU A 663 -3.67 18.79 -10.86
C LEU A 663 -2.14 18.82 -11.07
N LEU A 664 -1.37 19.10 -10.01
CA LEU A 664 0.10 19.09 -10.06
C LEU A 664 0.65 17.70 -10.43
N ALA A 665 0.13 16.65 -9.80
CA ALA A 665 0.55 15.28 -10.07
C ALA A 665 0.17 14.86 -11.50
N SER A 666 -1.04 15.17 -11.95
CA SER A 666 -1.50 14.84 -13.31
C SER A 666 -0.64 15.55 -14.36
N ALA A 667 -0.41 16.86 -14.21
CA ALA A 667 0.40 17.62 -15.15
C ALA A 667 1.84 17.11 -15.22
N ALA A 668 2.46 16.80 -14.08
CA ALA A 668 3.81 16.22 -14.05
C ALA A 668 3.86 14.83 -14.68
N THR A 669 2.87 13.96 -14.40
CA THR A 669 2.73 12.64 -15.02
C THR A 669 2.54 12.75 -16.53
N MET A 670 1.92 13.81 -17.04
CA MET A 670 1.79 13.99 -18.48
C MET A 670 3.08 14.39 -19.18
N VAL A 671 3.92 15.19 -18.52
CA VAL A 671 5.18 15.65 -19.10
C VAL A 671 6.23 14.54 -19.11
N ILE A 672 6.36 13.80 -18.00
CA ILE A 672 7.46 12.83 -17.83
C ILE A 672 6.97 11.38 -17.79
N GLY A 673 5.71 11.14 -17.46
CA GLY A 673 5.22 9.82 -17.06
C GLY A 673 5.17 9.67 -15.53
N PRO A 674 4.75 8.49 -15.03
CA PRO A 674 4.61 8.24 -13.60
C PRO A 674 5.92 8.41 -12.81
N LEU A 675 5.86 9.14 -11.68
CA LEU A 675 7.02 9.49 -10.85
C LEU A 675 6.84 9.02 -9.39
N SER A 676 6.97 7.72 -9.15
CA SER A 676 6.39 7.09 -7.95
C SER A 676 6.95 7.50 -6.61
N PHE A 677 8.22 7.88 -6.54
CA PHE A 677 8.90 8.03 -5.24
C PHE A 677 9.25 9.47 -4.85
N VAL A 678 9.32 10.39 -5.82
CA VAL A 678 9.70 11.79 -5.58
C VAL A 678 8.70 12.47 -4.63
N GLY A 679 7.41 12.21 -4.84
CA GLY A 679 6.32 12.78 -4.02
C GLY A 679 6.30 12.28 -2.59
N LEU A 680 6.85 11.10 -2.32
CA LEU A 680 6.92 10.54 -0.97
C LEU A 680 8.17 11.01 -0.22
N ILE A 681 9.33 10.98 -0.88
CA ILE A 681 10.62 11.22 -0.23
C ILE A 681 10.95 12.69 -0.03
N ALA A 682 10.67 13.56 -0.99
CA ALA A 682 11.03 14.97 -0.88
C ALA A 682 10.44 15.64 0.39
N PRO A 683 9.13 15.51 0.71
CA PRO A 683 8.58 16.06 1.94
C PRO A 683 9.08 15.35 3.21
N HIS A 684 9.42 14.06 3.13
CA HIS A 684 10.01 13.32 4.25
C HIS A 684 11.43 13.78 4.55
N LEU A 685 12.28 13.92 3.53
CA LEU A 685 13.63 14.49 3.64
C LEU A 685 13.61 15.93 4.18
N ALA A 686 12.69 16.77 3.69
CA ALA A 686 12.54 18.13 4.20
C ALA A 686 12.29 18.13 5.72
N ARG A 687 11.52 17.16 6.24
CA ARG A 687 11.28 17.01 7.68
C ARG A 687 12.51 16.52 8.43
N LEU A 688 13.23 15.53 7.90
CA LEU A 688 14.48 15.03 8.49
C LEU A 688 15.57 16.11 8.56
N LEU A 689 15.63 16.99 7.55
CA LEU A 689 16.50 18.17 7.52
C LEU A 689 16.04 19.30 8.46
N ARG A 690 15.03 19.05 9.29
CA ARG A 690 14.49 19.98 10.32
C ARG A 690 13.79 21.21 9.74
N ALA A 691 13.16 21.12 8.56
CA ALA A 691 12.23 22.16 8.10
C ALA A 691 10.96 22.17 8.96
N ARG A 692 10.95 23.04 9.99
CA ARG A 692 9.91 23.07 11.03
C ARG A 692 8.70 23.90 10.61
N ARG A 693 8.91 25.09 10.02
CA ARG A 693 7.80 25.94 9.56
C ARG A 693 7.20 25.38 8.27
N PHE A 694 5.88 25.50 8.10
CA PHE A 694 5.22 24.99 6.90
C PHE A 694 5.76 25.65 5.62
N ALA A 695 5.99 26.96 5.62
CA ALA A 695 6.57 27.67 4.47
C ALA A 695 7.99 27.16 4.10
N GLU A 696 8.84 26.95 5.11
CA GLU A 696 10.19 26.39 4.90
C GLU A 696 10.10 24.97 4.36
N ARG A 697 9.16 24.16 4.86
CA ARG A 697 8.93 22.79 4.40
C ARG A 697 8.46 22.76 2.95
N VAL A 698 7.57 23.66 2.54
CA VAL A 698 7.13 23.77 1.14
C VAL A 698 8.33 24.05 0.22
N ILE A 699 9.15 25.05 0.55
CA ILE A 699 10.32 25.42 -0.26
C ILE A 699 11.36 24.28 -0.29
N ALA A 700 11.71 23.72 0.86
CA ALA A 700 12.66 22.61 0.93
C ALA A 700 12.16 21.39 0.14
N THR A 701 10.85 21.09 0.21
CA THR A 701 10.26 19.97 -0.55
C THR A 701 10.35 20.19 -2.06
N LEU A 702 10.04 21.40 -2.54
CA LEU A 702 10.17 21.77 -3.95
C LEU A 702 11.62 21.60 -4.43
N LEU A 703 12.58 22.15 -3.68
CA LEU A 703 14.01 22.06 -4.03
C LEU A 703 14.52 20.63 -4.03
N ILE A 704 14.17 19.82 -3.03
CA ILE A 704 14.58 18.41 -2.96
C ILE A 704 13.99 17.62 -4.14
N GLY A 705 12.70 17.83 -4.46
CA GLY A 705 12.07 17.18 -5.61
C GLY A 705 12.75 17.54 -6.93
N ALA A 706 13.04 18.83 -7.12
CA ALA A 706 13.78 19.33 -8.28
C ALA A 706 15.19 18.72 -8.38
N ILE A 707 15.95 18.69 -7.28
CA ILE A 707 17.30 18.11 -7.23
C ILE A 707 17.27 16.63 -7.58
N VAL A 708 16.39 15.86 -6.92
CA VAL A 708 16.29 14.41 -7.15
C VAL A 708 16.00 14.13 -8.62
N MET A 709 15.00 14.78 -9.19
CA MET A 709 14.61 14.50 -10.58
C MET A 709 15.65 14.99 -11.61
N THR A 710 16.29 16.14 -11.37
CA THR A 710 17.36 16.66 -12.23
C THR A 710 18.57 15.74 -12.24
N LEU A 711 19.00 15.27 -11.06
CA LEU A 711 20.10 14.31 -10.95
C LEU A 711 19.72 12.95 -11.55
N SER A 712 18.48 12.50 -11.37
CA SER A 712 18.00 11.24 -11.95
C SER A 712 17.96 11.29 -13.48
N ASP A 713 17.52 12.40 -14.08
CA ASP A 713 17.62 12.61 -15.53
C ASP A 713 19.08 12.57 -16.01
N TRP A 714 19.96 13.30 -15.32
CA TRP A 714 21.38 13.35 -15.69
C TRP A 714 22.05 11.98 -15.60
N ILE A 715 21.87 11.26 -14.48
CA ILE A 715 22.36 9.89 -14.31
C ILE A 715 21.80 9.00 -15.41
N GLY A 716 20.51 9.11 -15.73
CA GLY A 716 19.89 8.31 -16.79
C GLY A 716 20.50 8.53 -18.18
N ARG A 717 21.01 9.73 -18.46
CA ARG A 717 21.72 10.05 -19.71
C ARG A 717 23.16 9.54 -19.74
N VAL A 718 23.88 9.60 -18.62
CA VAL A 718 25.34 9.30 -18.60
C VAL A 718 25.69 7.88 -18.17
N ALA A 719 24.76 7.17 -17.53
CA ALA A 719 25.04 5.85 -16.95
C ALA A 719 25.33 4.77 -18.00
N MET A 720 24.62 4.77 -19.14
CA MET A 720 24.65 3.66 -20.11
C MET A 720 24.70 4.10 -21.58
N VAL A 721 25.52 5.09 -21.92
CA VAL A 721 25.71 5.57 -23.31
C VAL A 721 26.06 4.41 -24.26
N PRO A 722 25.43 4.29 -25.45
CA PRO A 722 24.47 5.22 -26.09
C PRO A 722 23.00 5.06 -25.65
N TRP A 723 22.69 4.05 -24.84
CA TRP A 723 21.35 3.82 -24.31
C TRP A 723 21.02 4.80 -23.18
N GLN A 724 19.74 5.10 -23.01
CA GLN A 724 19.30 6.04 -21.96
C GLN A 724 18.37 5.34 -20.98
N VAL A 725 18.66 5.48 -19.69
CA VAL A 725 17.78 5.01 -18.63
C VAL A 725 16.71 6.08 -18.38
N PRO A 726 15.41 5.74 -18.36
CA PRO A 726 14.36 6.66 -17.96
C PRO A 726 14.61 7.27 -16.58
N GLY A 727 14.52 8.61 -16.49
CA GLY A 727 14.79 9.35 -15.27
C GLY A 727 13.87 8.94 -14.10
N GLY A 728 12.61 8.56 -14.38
CA GLY A 728 11.66 8.07 -13.40
C GLY A 728 12.12 6.78 -12.70
N LEU A 729 12.68 5.83 -13.44
CA LEU A 729 13.27 4.60 -12.89
C LEU A 729 14.47 4.91 -12.00
N VAL A 730 15.35 5.81 -12.44
CA VAL A 730 16.52 6.23 -11.64
C VAL A 730 16.07 6.92 -10.35
N ALA A 731 15.05 7.78 -10.43
CA ALA A 731 14.46 8.44 -9.26
C ALA A 731 13.79 7.43 -8.31
N GLY A 732 13.12 6.41 -8.85
CA GLY A 732 12.53 5.30 -8.09
C GLY A 732 13.58 4.50 -7.33
N LEU A 733 14.67 4.11 -8.01
CA LEU A 733 15.80 3.40 -7.41
C LEU A 733 16.52 4.22 -6.33
N ALA A 734 16.90 5.45 -6.66
CA ALA A 734 17.60 6.34 -5.73
C ALA A 734 16.73 6.69 -4.53
N GLY A 735 15.44 6.95 -4.78
CA GLY A 735 14.46 7.23 -3.76
C GLY A 735 14.28 6.06 -2.81
N SER A 736 13.84 4.91 -3.31
CA SER A 736 13.60 3.72 -2.48
C SER A 736 14.82 3.34 -1.64
N LEU A 737 16.03 3.39 -2.20
CA LEU A 737 17.27 3.18 -1.46
C LEU A 737 17.49 4.22 -0.35
N GLY A 738 17.29 5.51 -0.65
CA GLY A 738 17.38 6.59 0.33
C GLY A 738 16.41 6.38 1.50
N PHE A 739 15.16 5.99 1.22
CA PHE A 739 14.16 5.69 2.25
C PHE A 739 14.58 4.51 3.14
N ILE A 740 15.06 3.42 2.53
CA ILE A 740 15.55 2.22 3.23
C ILE A 740 16.68 2.57 4.21
N LEU A 741 17.65 3.39 3.77
CA LEU A 741 18.78 3.81 4.59
C LEU A 741 18.38 4.75 5.74
N LEU A 742 17.42 5.64 5.50
CA LEU A 742 16.95 6.62 6.48
C LEU A 742 16.02 6.02 7.53
N ALA A 743 15.16 5.07 7.15
CA ALA A 743 14.28 4.35 8.07
C ALA A 743 15.06 3.60 9.17
N GLY A 744 16.32 3.24 8.91
CA GLY A 744 17.22 2.66 9.90
C GLY A 744 17.78 3.65 10.94
N ARG A 745 17.74 4.96 10.68
CA ARG A 745 18.41 6.00 11.49
C ARG A 745 17.50 6.76 12.46
N GLU A 746 16.20 6.83 12.21
CA GLU A 746 15.24 7.62 13.02
C GLU A 746 15.17 7.24 14.52
N ARG A 747 15.65 6.05 14.93
CA ARG A 747 15.72 5.67 16.35
C ARG A 747 17.07 5.89 17.02
N ALA A 748 18.18 6.02 16.28
CA ALA A 748 19.47 6.30 16.90
C ALA A 748 19.48 7.70 17.58
N GLY A 749 18.74 8.66 17.01
CA GLY A 749 18.56 9.98 17.61
C GLY A 749 17.49 10.06 18.71
N ALA A 750 16.59 9.09 18.82
CA ALA A 750 15.52 9.06 19.83
C ALA A 750 15.86 8.21 21.06
N ALA A 751 16.92 7.40 21.00
CA ALA A 751 17.46 6.67 22.16
C ALA A 751 18.60 7.41 22.87
N GLY A 752 19.08 8.52 22.29
CA GLY A 752 20.10 9.41 22.86
C GLY A 752 19.56 10.76 23.33
N ALA A 753 18.24 10.92 23.40
CA ALA A 753 17.51 12.05 23.98
C ALA A 753 16.49 11.50 24.97
#